data_AF-A0AAJ1RKD9-F1
#
_entry.id   AF-A0AAJ1RKD9-F1
#
_cell.length_a   1.000
_cell.length_b   1.000
_cell.length_c   1.000
_cell.angle_alpha   90.00
_cell.angle_beta   90.00
_cell.angle_gamma   90.00
#
_symmetry.space_group_name_H-M   'P 1'
#
loop_
_entity.id
_entity.type
_entity.pdbx_description
1 polymer ?
#
loop_
_entity_poly.entity_id
_entity_poly.type
_entity_poly.pdbx_seq_one_letter_code
_entity_poly.pdbx_strand_id
1 'polypeptide(L)'
;MGVLAVGVGKVQEALPFFKTALEANPATAQFWLSYIDALIKLEKLADAKAVLDQAKSKGAKGDGFDKLEQRLNEAGQEPIVASKLASEPQPKQPNILNTLKLDQALKLAKTKAKEGSPENAELIYHDILAKFPKNKRARDGLKGLAGKFVGKASKVQDAPKAELQSLMALYNKRQLSLVVEKAKDLTKQYPEAYAVWNLMGASAAQIGQLDQAIFAFKRVLAIKPDNAEAYYNMGNALKEQGKLEEAIEAYNKALAIKPDYADAYNNMGVTLKEQGKLEEAIEAYNKALAIKPDYADAYNNMGVTLKEQGKLEEAIEAYNKALAIKPDNAEAYYNMGVTLKEQGKLEEAIEAYNKALAIKPDYADAYNNMGNALKEQGKLEEAIEAYNKALAIKPDYADAYYNMGVTLKEQGKLEEAIEAYNKALAIKPDYADAYNNMGNALKEQGKLEEAIEAYNKALAIKPDYAAAYNNMGIALKGIAFNKPNAGLQKTITSLLDKKSFVRPGDIARAAISLLKFEPKLKRHLQTFSMAEPEPKLPEVITDLSELPLLLKLMSVCPLSDLELEYLLRKLRASLLLSISDLTGSTEELKFQSALALQCFTNEYIYNQSEHEDKALTALESATKQTLNNGDQPSPQSILCLASYRPLNQYEWSGSLRITNEIEDVFTRLVVEPNQEAKLKSILPVLEAITDEVSSKVRNQYEVSPYPRWVNLGLRLQPAPISKVVEEIKLNLFDDAIKEVEAPNILIAGCGTGQHSIGTAARFKGSKVIAIDLSLSSLSYARRKTEELGIQNIDYMQADILDLGKLGRQFDIVESAGVLHHMDDPLAGWRVLTDCLKPGGLMNIGLYSEMARQHIVEMRQEISKAGIGSSDAAMKSFRTTVMTSDQKHHKKILNSSDFYSLSALKDLLFHVQEHRFTIPQIQNCLTELGLKFCGFEADKIVSHFKLTNTGASDPYNLDKWHAYEEGNPGVFIGMYQFWCQKIT
;
A
#
# COMPACT_ATOMS: atom_id res chain seq x y z
N MET A 1 -3.62 -15.40 -2.97
CA MET A 1 -2.53 -14.66 -2.29
C MET A 1 -1.52 -15.58 -1.61
N GLY A 2 -1.83 -16.25 -0.49
CA GLY A 2 -0.84 -17.08 0.24
C GLY A 2 -0.04 -18.06 -0.64
N VAL A 3 -0.70 -18.85 -1.51
CA VAL A 3 -0.03 -19.78 -2.43
C VAL A 3 0.94 -19.07 -3.40
N LEU A 4 0.58 -17.87 -3.89
CA LEU A 4 1.44 -17.06 -4.76
C LEU A 4 2.66 -16.54 -4.00
N ALA A 5 2.49 -16.09 -2.74
CA ALA A 5 3.58 -15.67 -1.88
C ALA A 5 4.59 -16.81 -1.62
N VAL A 6 4.10 -18.03 -1.37
CA VAL A 6 4.96 -19.24 -1.31
C VAL A 6 5.66 -19.50 -2.64
N GLY A 7 4.96 -19.34 -3.77
CA GLY A 7 5.51 -19.54 -5.12
C GLY A 7 6.66 -18.59 -5.50
N VAL A 8 6.70 -17.38 -4.91
CA VAL A 8 7.79 -16.40 -5.08
C VAL A 8 8.80 -16.39 -3.93
N GLY A 9 8.82 -17.43 -3.08
CA GLY A 9 9.77 -17.59 -1.97
C GLY A 9 9.45 -16.77 -0.70
N LYS A 10 8.39 -15.96 -0.70
CA LYS A 10 7.93 -15.14 0.43
C LYS A 10 7.06 -15.95 1.41
N VAL A 11 7.60 -17.07 1.91
CA VAL A 11 6.81 -18.05 2.71
C VAL A 11 6.31 -17.47 4.03
N GLN A 12 7.10 -16.64 4.73
CA GLN A 12 6.69 -16.00 5.99
C GLN A 12 5.54 -14.99 5.76
N GLU A 13 5.54 -14.25 4.65
CA GLU A 13 4.45 -13.35 4.25
C GLU A 13 3.19 -14.10 3.82
N ALA A 14 3.27 -15.40 3.54
CA ALA A 14 2.11 -16.22 3.19
C ALA A 14 1.24 -16.58 4.41
N LEU A 15 1.82 -16.64 5.62
CA LEU A 15 1.14 -17.13 6.82
C LEU A 15 -0.13 -16.35 7.19
N PRO A 16 -0.16 -14.99 7.17
CA PRO A 16 -1.38 -14.24 7.48
C PRO A 16 -2.51 -14.56 6.49
N PHE A 17 -2.21 -14.66 5.18
CA PHE A 17 -3.22 -14.98 4.17
C PHE A 17 -3.86 -16.35 4.37
N PHE A 18 -3.08 -17.35 4.78
CA PHE A 18 -3.61 -18.68 5.09
C PHE A 18 -4.43 -18.69 6.39
N LYS A 19 -3.98 -17.95 7.41
CA LYS A 19 -4.74 -17.79 8.66
C LYS A 19 -6.10 -17.14 8.41
N THR A 20 -6.14 -16.02 7.68
CA THR A 20 -7.40 -15.33 7.30
C THR A 20 -8.29 -16.21 6.42
N ALA A 21 -7.72 -17.02 5.51
CA ALA A 21 -8.52 -17.97 4.71
C ALA A 21 -9.16 -19.07 5.59
N LEU A 22 -8.47 -19.53 6.63
CA LEU A 22 -8.98 -20.50 7.60
C LEU A 22 -10.01 -19.91 8.57
N GLU A 23 -9.85 -18.64 8.95
CA GLU A 23 -10.84 -17.89 9.73
C GLU A 23 -12.13 -17.67 8.92
N ALA A 24 -12.01 -17.36 7.62
CA ALA A 24 -13.14 -17.14 6.73
C ALA A 24 -13.88 -18.42 6.31
N ASN A 25 -13.16 -19.53 6.04
CA ASN A 25 -13.79 -20.81 5.68
C ASN A 25 -12.93 -22.02 6.13
N PRO A 26 -13.10 -22.50 7.38
CA PRO A 26 -12.34 -23.62 7.92
C PRO A 26 -12.76 -25.00 7.35
N ALA A 27 -13.82 -25.09 6.54
CA ALA A 27 -14.22 -26.35 5.91
C ALA A 27 -13.36 -26.71 4.68
N THR A 28 -12.63 -25.74 4.12
CA THR A 28 -11.79 -25.95 2.94
C THR A 28 -10.46 -26.63 3.31
N ALA A 29 -10.37 -27.93 3.09
CA ALA A 29 -9.17 -28.74 3.36
C ALA A 29 -7.86 -28.12 2.81
N GLN A 30 -7.90 -27.56 1.60
CA GLN A 30 -6.73 -26.95 0.95
C GLN A 30 -6.11 -25.79 1.74
N PHE A 31 -6.90 -25.04 2.53
CA PHE A 31 -6.38 -23.94 3.34
C PHE A 31 -5.55 -24.45 4.51
N TRP A 32 -5.99 -25.53 5.18
CA TRP A 32 -5.21 -26.20 6.22
C TRP A 32 -3.92 -26.79 5.64
N LEU A 33 -4.02 -27.53 4.52
CA LEU A 33 -2.87 -28.13 3.84
C LEU A 33 -1.81 -27.08 3.47
N SER A 34 -2.23 -25.95 2.87
CA SER A 34 -1.31 -24.88 2.49
C SER A 34 -0.75 -24.10 3.69
N TYR A 35 -1.50 -23.96 4.78
CA TYR A 35 -0.99 -23.32 6.00
C TYR A 35 0.07 -24.19 6.69
N ILE A 36 -0.22 -25.49 6.87
CA ILE A 36 0.70 -26.45 7.49
C ILE A 36 1.96 -26.62 6.64
N ASP A 37 1.84 -26.72 5.31
CA ASP A 37 3.01 -26.80 4.42
C ASP A 37 3.86 -25.52 4.44
N ALA A 38 3.25 -24.34 4.58
CA ALA A 38 3.97 -23.08 4.75
C ALA A 38 4.70 -23.00 6.11
N LEU A 39 4.11 -23.50 7.19
CA LEU A 39 4.75 -23.60 8.51
C LEU A 39 5.93 -24.59 8.49
N ILE A 40 5.79 -25.75 7.82
CA ILE A 40 6.89 -26.72 7.63
C ILE A 40 8.03 -26.09 6.82
N LYS A 41 7.72 -25.34 5.75
CA LYS A 41 8.72 -24.61 4.93
C LYS A 41 9.45 -23.49 5.68
N LEU A 42 8.97 -23.09 6.85
CA LEU A 42 9.59 -22.11 7.76
C LEU A 42 10.24 -22.78 8.99
N GLU A 43 10.37 -24.10 8.98
CA GLU A 43 10.90 -24.93 10.08
C GLU A 43 10.12 -24.79 11.41
N LYS A 44 8.90 -24.24 11.36
CA LYS A 44 7.97 -24.08 12.49
C LYS A 44 7.20 -25.38 12.77
N LEU A 45 7.94 -26.45 13.05
CA LEU A 45 7.40 -27.81 13.17
C LEU A 45 6.40 -27.95 14.33
N ALA A 46 6.59 -27.23 15.44
CA ALA A 46 5.66 -27.22 16.56
C ALA A 46 4.30 -26.59 16.17
N ASP A 47 4.33 -25.42 15.53
CA ASP A 47 3.13 -24.72 15.04
C ASP A 47 2.41 -25.56 13.96
N ALA A 48 3.16 -26.12 13.01
CA ALA A 48 2.64 -26.98 11.97
C ALA A 48 1.91 -28.22 12.55
N LYS A 49 2.46 -28.81 13.62
CA LYS A 49 1.83 -29.92 14.33
C LYS A 49 0.57 -29.50 15.08
N ALA A 50 0.60 -28.38 15.81
CA ALA A 50 -0.58 -27.84 16.50
C ALA A 50 -1.73 -27.52 15.53
N VAL A 51 -1.42 -26.95 14.36
CA VAL A 51 -2.41 -26.66 13.29
C VAL A 51 -2.93 -27.94 12.64
N LEU A 52 -2.10 -28.98 12.46
CA LEU A 52 -2.53 -30.30 11.97
C LEU A 52 -3.48 -30.98 12.96
N ASP A 53 -3.16 -30.98 14.26
CA ASP A 53 -4.01 -31.52 15.32
C ASP A 53 -5.35 -30.76 15.38
N GLN A 54 -5.32 -29.44 15.22
CA GLN A 54 -6.51 -28.60 15.10
C GLN A 54 -7.36 -28.99 13.87
N ALA A 55 -6.75 -29.18 12.70
CA ALA A 55 -7.44 -29.61 11.48
C ALA A 55 -8.13 -30.98 11.68
N LYS A 56 -7.43 -31.94 12.30
CA LYS A 56 -7.95 -33.27 12.61
C LYS A 56 -9.11 -33.23 13.60
N SER A 57 -9.04 -32.40 14.63
CA SER A 57 -10.16 -32.20 15.58
C SER A 57 -11.43 -31.65 14.91
N LYS A 58 -11.27 -30.93 13.79
CA LYS A 58 -12.35 -30.43 12.93
C LYS A 58 -12.76 -31.40 11.81
N GLY A 59 -12.27 -32.64 11.83
CA GLY A 59 -12.67 -33.72 10.92
C GLY A 59 -11.88 -33.82 9.62
N ALA A 60 -10.78 -33.07 9.45
CA ALA A 60 -9.94 -33.16 8.26
C ALA A 60 -9.27 -34.54 8.12
N LYS A 61 -9.38 -35.16 6.93
CA LYS A 61 -8.85 -36.49 6.59
C LYS A 61 -8.47 -36.56 5.11
N GLY A 62 -7.62 -37.53 4.75
CA GLY A 62 -7.24 -37.87 3.38
C GLY A 62 -5.77 -37.59 3.06
N ASP A 63 -5.29 -38.17 1.95
CA ASP A 63 -3.88 -38.33 1.57
C ASP A 63 -2.97 -37.10 1.80
N GLY A 64 -3.50 -35.88 1.63
CA GLY A 64 -2.75 -34.64 1.85
C GLY A 64 -2.36 -34.43 3.31
N PHE A 65 -3.27 -34.74 4.25
CA PHE A 65 -3.00 -34.63 5.68
C PHE A 65 -2.13 -35.78 6.17
N ASP A 66 -2.35 -36.99 5.65
CA ASP A 66 -1.55 -38.17 6.01
C ASP A 66 -0.08 -38.00 5.57
N LYS A 67 0.16 -37.41 4.39
CA LYS A 67 1.50 -37.01 3.92
C LYS A 67 2.14 -35.90 4.76
N LEU A 68 1.36 -34.93 5.26
CA LEU A 68 1.87 -33.88 6.14
C LEU A 68 2.18 -34.41 7.55
N GLU A 69 1.37 -35.32 8.07
CA GLU A 69 1.64 -36.02 9.32
C GLU A 69 2.89 -36.89 9.22
N GLN A 70 3.04 -37.63 8.12
CA GLN A 70 4.25 -38.39 7.83
C GLN A 70 5.47 -37.46 7.80
N ARG A 71 5.42 -36.35 7.04
CA ARG A 71 6.50 -35.35 7.00
C ARG A 71 6.81 -34.73 8.36
N LEU A 72 5.82 -34.47 9.21
CA LEU A 72 6.02 -33.93 10.56
C LEU A 72 6.59 -34.96 11.54
N ASN A 73 6.23 -36.24 11.38
CA ASN A 73 6.79 -37.33 12.17
C ASN A 73 8.21 -37.72 11.69
N GLU A 74 8.50 -37.60 10.39
CA GLU A 74 9.84 -37.75 9.81
C GLU A 74 10.75 -36.57 10.15
N ALA A 75 10.24 -35.34 10.22
CA ALA A 75 10.98 -34.16 10.69
C ALA A 75 11.14 -34.11 12.23
N GLY A 76 10.26 -34.80 12.97
CA GLY A 76 10.35 -35.00 14.41
C GLY A 76 11.17 -36.22 14.84
N GLN A 77 11.62 -37.04 13.89
CA GLN A 77 12.62 -38.08 14.08
C GLN A 77 13.96 -37.53 13.56
N GLU A 78 15.06 -37.73 14.28
CA GLU A 78 16.39 -37.52 13.69
C GLU A 78 16.81 -38.76 12.88
N PRO A 79 16.91 -38.66 11.55
CA PRO A 79 17.95 -39.34 10.80
C PRO A 79 19.06 -38.34 10.46
N ILE A 80 20.26 -38.66 10.94
CA ILE A 80 21.48 -37.88 10.80
C ILE A 80 21.86 -37.78 9.30
N VAL A 81 22.43 -36.63 8.91
CA VAL A 81 23.27 -36.35 7.71
C VAL A 81 22.63 -35.57 6.53
N ALA A 82 22.99 -34.27 6.55
CA ALA A 82 23.47 -33.42 5.43
C ALA A 82 22.50 -32.52 4.64
N SER A 83 22.65 -31.21 4.88
CA SER A 83 22.52 -30.16 3.87
C SER A 83 23.80 -29.33 3.70
N LYS A 84 23.97 -28.88 2.46
CA LYS A 84 24.95 -27.94 1.88
C LYS A 84 24.10 -26.89 1.13
N LEU A 85 24.36 -25.59 1.05
CA LEU A 85 25.46 -24.66 1.36
C LEU A 85 24.79 -23.28 1.62
N ALA A 86 25.39 -22.21 2.18
CA ALA A 86 26.70 -21.91 2.75
C ALA A 86 26.62 -20.62 3.58
N SER A 87 27.44 -20.51 4.63
CA SER A 87 28.00 -19.24 5.13
C SER A 87 29.26 -19.60 5.89
N GLU A 88 30.46 -19.30 5.37
CA GLU A 88 31.73 -19.82 5.88
C GLU A 88 32.04 -19.35 7.32
N PRO A 89 32.34 -20.27 8.26
CA PRO A 89 32.90 -19.91 9.56
C PRO A 89 34.10 -20.81 9.90
N GLN A 90 35.24 -20.55 9.25
CA GLN A 90 36.57 -21.11 9.49
C GLN A 90 36.74 -22.65 9.38
N PRO A 91 37.94 -23.16 9.00
CA PRO A 91 38.15 -24.58 8.73
C PRO A 91 38.11 -25.42 10.02
N LYS A 92 37.02 -26.15 10.25
CA LYS A 92 37.00 -27.27 11.19
C LYS A 92 38.01 -28.32 10.74
N GLN A 93 39.04 -28.57 11.55
CA GLN A 93 40.06 -29.56 11.25
C GLN A 93 39.45 -30.97 11.08
N PRO A 94 39.96 -31.79 10.14
CA PRO A 94 39.45 -33.14 9.94
C PRO A 94 39.76 -34.01 11.16
N ASN A 95 38.75 -34.75 11.64
CA ASN A 95 38.86 -35.67 12.77
C ASN A 95 40.11 -36.57 12.65
N ILE A 96 40.90 -36.66 13.72
CA ILE A 96 42.20 -37.33 13.78
C ILE A 96 42.15 -38.82 13.35
N LEU A 97 40.99 -39.48 13.48
CA LEU A 97 40.76 -40.86 13.03
C LEU A 97 40.44 -40.99 11.53
N ASN A 98 40.57 -39.92 10.75
CA ASN A 98 40.57 -39.97 9.29
C ASN A 98 41.97 -40.24 8.74
N THR A 99 43.04 -39.95 9.50
CA THR A 99 44.44 -40.13 9.10
C THR A 99 45.21 -41.11 9.99
N LEU A 100 44.80 -41.32 11.24
CA LEU A 100 45.42 -42.25 12.18
C LEU A 100 44.48 -43.39 12.59
N LYS A 101 45.05 -44.58 12.83
CA LYS A 101 44.30 -45.70 13.43
C LYS A 101 44.02 -45.43 14.92
N LEU A 102 42.97 -46.05 15.47
CA LEU A 102 42.48 -45.81 16.84
C LEU A 102 43.58 -45.85 17.92
N ASP A 103 44.45 -46.86 17.94
CA ASP A 103 45.54 -46.93 18.91
C ASP A 103 46.65 -45.89 18.67
N GLN A 104 46.86 -45.43 17.43
CA GLN A 104 47.80 -44.35 17.12
C GLN A 104 47.25 -43.01 17.62
N ALA A 105 45.96 -42.74 17.41
CA ALA A 105 45.29 -41.56 17.95
C ALA A 105 45.26 -41.56 19.49
N LEU A 106 44.93 -42.70 20.12
CA LEU A 106 44.99 -42.86 21.58
C LEU A 106 46.41 -42.66 22.14
N LYS A 107 47.45 -43.12 21.41
CA LYS A 107 48.85 -42.90 21.79
C LYS A 107 49.24 -41.43 21.62
N LEU A 108 48.84 -40.79 20.52
CA LEU A 108 49.09 -39.36 20.25
C LEU A 108 48.41 -38.46 21.30
N ALA A 109 47.16 -38.73 21.66
CA ALA A 109 46.46 -38.05 22.75
C ALA A 109 47.23 -38.15 24.07
N LYS A 110 47.70 -39.35 24.43
CA LYS A 110 48.52 -39.56 25.64
C LYS A 110 49.88 -38.88 25.57
N THR A 111 50.48 -38.76 24.39
CA THR A 111 51.72 -38.01 24.18
C THR A 111 51.49 -36.51 24.33
N LYS A 112 50.47 -35.93 23.68
CA LYS A 112 50.13 -34.49 23.82
C LYS A 112 49.73 -34.12 25.26
N ALA A 113 49.04 -35.02 25.98
CA ALA A 113 48.75 -34.89 27.41
C ALA A 113 49.97 -35.03 28.35
N LYS A 114 51.12 -35.46 27.83
CA LYS A 114 52.42 -35.51 28.54
C LYS A 114 53.35 -34.35 28.12
N GLU A 115 53.26 -33.90 26.89
CA GLU A 115 54.01 -32.76 26.34
C GLU A 115 53.50 -31.39 26.84
N GLY A 116 52.38 -31.36 27.58
CA GLY A 116 51.85 -30.13 28.18
C GLY A 116 50.83 -29.39 27.31
N SER A 117 50.23 -30.05 26.32
CA SER A 117 49.12 -29.49 25.51
C SER A 117 47.81 -30.26 25.78
N PRO A 118 47.16 -30.05 26.94
CA PRO A 118 45.97 -30.80 27.33
C PRO A 118 44.78 -30.57 26.39
N GLU A 119 44.64 -29.37 25.81
CA GLU A 119 43.56 -28.99 24.89
C GLU A 119 43.63 -29.81 23.60
N ASN A 120 44.85 -29.97 23.06
CA ASN A 120 45.10 -30.82 21.89
C ASN A 120 44.85 -32.31 22.19
N ALA A 121 45.10 -32.76 23.41
CA ALA A 121 44.79 -34.14 23.82
C ALA A 121 43.28 -34.34 24.02
N GLU A 122 42.58 -33.35 24.59
CA GLU A 122 41.14 -33.31 24.78
C GLU A 122 40.42 -33.38 23.43
N LEU A 123 40.80 -32.54 22.46
CA LEU A 123 40.30 -32.59 21.08
C LEU A 123 40.46 -33.98 20.45
N ILE A 124 41.66 -34.60 20.56
CA ILE A 124 41.90 -35.95 20.01
C ILE A 124 41.05 -37.01 20.73
N TYR A 125 40.81 -36.90 22.04
CA TYR A 125 39.93 -37.83 22.74
C TYR A 125 38.45 -37.62 22.39
N HIS A 126 37.99 -36.38 22.23
CA HIS A 126 36.64 -36.09 21.73
C HIS A 126 36.43 -36.61 20.30
N ASP A 127 37.43 -36.43 19.44
CA ASP A 127 37.45 -37.03 18.10
C ASP A 127 37.32 -38.56 18.13
N ILE A 128 37.99 -39.21 19.09
CA ILE A 128 37.87 -40.66 19.29
C ILE A 128 36.48 -41.05 19.80
N LEU A 129 35.89 -40.27 20.71
CA LEU A 129 34.54 -40.54 21.22
C LEU A 129 33.44 -40.22 20.22
N ALA A 130 33.65 -39.31 19.27
CA ALA A 130 32.72 -39.06 18.18
C ALA A 130 32.51 -40.31 17.30
N LYS A 131 33.59 -41.05 16.99
CA LYS A 131 33.50 -42.32 16.24
C LYS A 131 33.30 -43.56 17.10
N PHE A 132 33.80 -43.56 18.34
CA PHE A 132 33.71 -44.69 19.26
C PHE A 132 33.16 -44.24 20.64
N PRO A 133 31.85 -43.91 20.75
CA PRO A 133 31.30 -43.26 21.95
C PRO A 133 31.53 -44.02 23.25
N LYS A 134 31.60 -45.35 23.20
CA LYS A 134 31.83 -46.24 24.35
C LYS A 134 33.31 -46.54 24.64
N ASN A 135 34.27 -45.90 23.97
CA ASN A 135 35.70 -46.19 24.14
C ASN A 135 36.20 -45.80 25.55
N LYS A 136 36.38 -46.81 26.41
CA LYS A 136 36.80 -46.63 27.80
C LYS A 136 38.16 -45.91 27.91
N ARG A 137 39.13 -46.19 27.05
CA ARG A 137 40.46 -45.55 27.10
C ARG A 137 40.43 -44.05 26.79
N ALA A 138 39.53 -43.60 25.92
CA ALA A 138 39.36 -42.16 25.63
C ALA A 138 38.55 -41.45 26.73
N ARG A 139 37.50 -42.08 27.27
CA ARG A 139 36.76 -41.56 28.44
C ARG A 139 37.64 -41.44 29.69
N ASP A 140 38.44 -42.47 29.98
CA ASP A 140 39.41 -42.47 31.08
C ASP A 140 40.54 -41.46 30.80
N GLY A 141 40.88 -41.22 29.53
CA GLY A 141 41.82 -40.18 29.09
C GLY A 141 41.33 -38.76 29.39
N LEU A 142 40.08 -38.44 29.04
CA LEU A 142 39.43 -37.16 29.35
C LEU A 142 39.26 -36.96 30.87
N LYS A 143 38.82 -37.99 31.59
CA LYS A 143 38.81 -37.96 33.07
C LYS A 143 40.22 -37.74 33.65
N GLY A 144 41.26 -38.26 33.01
CA GLY A 144 42.65 -38.04 33.40
C GLY A 144 43.21 -36.65 33.03
N LEU A 145 42.59 -35.94 32.08
CA LEU A 145 42.87 -34.53 31.80
C LEU A 145 42.18 -33.62 32.82
N ALA A 146 40.87 -33.80 33.04
CA ALA A 146 40.12 -33.12 34.08
C ALA A 146 40.73 -33.35 35.48
N GLY A 147 41.15 -34.58 35.78
CA GLY A 147 41.81 -34.95 37.04
C GLY A 147 43.23 -34.42 37.21
N LYS A 148 43.86 -33.84 36.18
CA LYS A 148 45.22 -33.28 36.26
C LYS A 148 45.28 -31.82 36.74
N PHE A 149 44.15 -31.13 36.80
CA PHE A 149 44.05 -29.85 37.52
C PHE A 149 43.75 -30.01 39.03
N VAL A 150 43.57 -31.24 39.52
CA VAL A 150 43.77 -31.56 40.95
C VAL A 150 45.23 -31.98 41.17
N GLY A 151 46.14 -31.08 40.81
CA GLY A 151 47.51 -31.13 41.31
C GLY A 151 47.49 -30.99 42.83
N LYS A 152 48.27 -31.84 43.53
CA LYS A 152 48.46 -31.81 44.99
C LYS A 152 48.47 -30.37 45.52
N ALA A 153 47.75 -30.13 46.62
CA ALA A 153 47.60 -28.85 47.31
C ALA A 153 48.88 -27.99 47.36
N SER A 154 49.12 -27.27 46.26
CA SER A 154 49.87 -26.02 46.26
C SER A 154 49.02 -25.03 47.04
N LYS A 155 49.64 -24.24 47.92
CA LYS A 155 48.92 -23.19 48.64
C LYS A 155 48.23 -22.31 47.60
N VAL A 156 46.89 -22.26 47.65
CA VAL A 156 46.09 -21.40 46.76
C VAL A 156 46.53 -19.96 47.02
N GLN A 157 47.36 -19.42 46.14
CA GLN A 157 47.79 -18.04 46.19
C GLN A 157 46.69 -17.21 45.52
N ASP A 158 45.76 -16.74 46.35
CA ASP A 158 44.95 -15.58 46.01
C ASP A 158 45.87 -14.37 45.77
N ALA A 159 45.40 -13.41 44.98
CA ALA A 159 46.21 -12.24 44.63
C ALA A 159 46.60 -11.46 45.91
N PRO A 160 47.85 -11.03 46.07
CA PRO A 160 48.30 -10.24 47.19
C PRO A 160 47.35 -9.09 47.52
N LYS A 161 46.97 -8.94 48.80
CA LYS A 161 45.98 -7.91 49.24
C LYS A 161 46.30 -6.50 48.73
N ALA A 162 47.59 -6.15 48.61
CA ALA A 162 48.02 -4.86 48.07
C ALA A 162 47.69 -4.68 46.57
N GLU A 163 47.80 -5.74 45.77
CA GLU A 163 47.45 -5.72 44.34
C GLU A 163 45.93 -5.69 44.15
N LEU A 164 45.19 -6.44 44.96
CA LEU A 164 43.73 -6.39 44.98
C LEU A 164 43.20 -5.01 45.39
N GLN A 165 43.77 -4.41 46.45
CA GLN A 165 43.47 -3.04 46.86
C GLN A 165 43.85 -2.01 45.79
N SER A 166 44.93 -2.23 45.04
CA SER A 166 45.33 -1.38 43.91
C SER A 166 44.28 -1.41 42.79
N LEU A 167 43.79 -2.60 42.40
CA LEU A 167 42.68 -2.73 41.44
C LEU A 167 41.40 -2.06 41.95
N MET A 168 41.02 -2.28 43.21
CA MET A 168 39.84 -1.65 43.81
C MET A 168 39.97 -0.11 43.88
N ALA A 169 41.16 0.41 44.17
CA ALA A 169 41.40 1.86 44.16
C ALA A 169 41.29 2.47 42.76
N LEU A 170 41.73 1.74 41.72
CA LEU A 170 41.56 2.15 40.32
C LEU A 170 40.08 2.09 39.88
N TYR A 171 39.37 1.03 40.28
CA TYR A 171 37.93 0.87 40.04
C TYR A 171 37.11 1.99 40.69
N ASN A 172 37.38 2.30 41.95
CA ASN A 172 36.73 3.39 42.69
C ASN A 172 37.06 4.77 42.11
N LYS A 173 38.23 4.94 41.48
CA LYS A 173 38.60 6.14 40.70
C LYS A 173 38.03 6.15 39.26
N ARG A 174 37.19 5.18 38.90
CA ARG A 174 36.68 4.92 37.54
C ARG A 174 37.75 4.84 36.45
N GLN A 175 38.98 4.43 36.79
CA GLN A 175 40.05 4.18 35.82
C GLN A 175 39.91 2.77 35.21
N LEU A 176 38.72 2.47 34.67
CA LEU A 176 38.24 1.13 34.35
C LEU A 176 39.11 0.40 33.32
N SER A 177 39.56 1.08 32.26
CA SER A 177 40.48 0.50 31.27
C SER A 177 41.80 0.04 31.91
N LEU A 178 42.29 0.77 32.92
CA LEU A 178 43.51 0.43 33.66
C LEU A 178 43.29 -0.72 34.65
N VAL A 179 42.06 -0.87 35.17
CA VAL A 179 41.65 -2.06 35.94
C VAL A 179 41.67 -3.28 35.03
N VAL A 180 41.08 -3.20 33.84
CA VAL A 180 41.04 -4.31 32.88
C VAL A 180 42.45 -4.73 32.45
N GLU A 181 43.32 -3.77 32.14
CA GLU A 181 44.72 -4.03 31.77
C GLU A 181 45.49 -4.74 32.90
N LYS A 182 45.52 -4.16 34.10
CA LYS A 182 46.25 -4.75 35.24
C LYS A 182 45.66 -6.07 35.71
N ALA A 183 44.33 -6.22 35.70
CA ALA A 183 43.68 -7.47 36.03
C ALA A 183 44.03 -8.56 35.00
N LYS A 184 44.13 -8.23 33.72
CA LYS A 184 44.55 -9.18 32.66
C LYS A 184 45.97 -9.73 32.89
N ASP A 185 46.88 -8.95 33.46
CA ASP A 185 48.21 -9.45 33.84
C ASP A 185 48.21 -10.23 35.15
N LEU A 186 47.48 -9.75 36.16
CA LEU A 186 47.32 -10.45 37.44
C LEU A 186 46.64 -11.82 37.27
N THR A 187 45.67 -11.96 36.37
CA THR A 187 45.03 -13.26 36.06
C THR A 187 45.96 -14.28 35.37
N LYS A 188 47.10 -13.86 34.80
CA LYS A 188 48.13 -14.79 34.30
C LYS A 188 48.96 -15.37 35.46
N GLN A 189 49.17 -14.58 36.50
CA GLN A 189 49.96 -14.95 37.68
C GLN A 189 49.11 -15.71 38.71
N TYR A 190 47.86 -15.31 38.87
CA TYR A 190 46.88 -15.85 39.82
C TYR A 190 45.60 -16.28 39.07
N PRO A 191 45.63 -17.35 38.26
CA PRO A 191 44.51 -17.75 37.38
C PRO A 191 43.24 -18.19 38.12
N GLU A 192 43.35 -18.48 39.42
CA GLU A 192 42.25 -18.87 40.31
C GLU A 192 41.79 -17.71 41.24
N ALA A 193 42.36 -16.50 41.09
CA ALA A 193 41.98 -15.34 41.91
C ALA A 193 40.62 -14.76 41.46
N TYR A 194 39.54 -15.36 41.98
CA TYR A 194 38.14 -14.98 41.76
C TYR A 194 37.91 -13.45 41.72
N ALA A 195 38.45 -12.72 42.71
CA ALA A 195 38.20 -11.29 42.85
C ALA A 195 38.84 -10.46 41.71
N VAL A 196 39.96 -10.90 41.15
CA VAL A 196 40.61 -10.24 40.01
C VAL A 196 39.78 -10.44 38.75
N TRP A 197 39.30 -11.66 38.48
CA TRP A 197 38.41 -11.94 37.36
C TRP A 197 37.08 -11.17 37.47
N ASN A 198 36.49 -11.06 38.66
CA ASN A 198 35.24 -10.35 38.84
C ASN A 198 35.41 -8.82 38.61
N LEU A 199 36.50 -8.22 39.11
CA LEU A 199 36.84 -6.82 38.85
C LEU A 199 37.13 -6.58 37.35
N MET A 200 37.81 -7.51 36.69
CA MET A 200 38.06 -7.48 35.24
C MET A 200 36.74 -7.49 34.46
N GLY A 201 35.83 -8.41 34.79
CA GLY A 201 34.54 -8.55 34.13
C GLY A 201 33.66 -7.31 34.28
N ALA A 202 33.48 -6.83 35.52
CA ALA A 202 32.68 -5.64 35.80
C ALA A 202 33.26 -4.36 35.15
N SER A 203 34.59 -4.22 35.13
CA SER A 203 35.24 -3.07 34.48
C SER A 203 35.15 -3.14 32.96
N ALA A 204 35.31 -4.34 32.37
CA ALA A 204 35.20 -4.55 30.93
C ALA A 204 33.78 -4.28 30.42
N ALA A 205 32.75 -4.70 31.17
CA ALA A 205 31.36 -4.40 30.85
C ALA A 205 31.10 -2.88 30.82
N GLN A 206 31.50 -2.16 31.86
CA GLN A 206 31.30 -0.70 31.94
C GLN A 206 32.05 0.13 30.88
N ILE A 207 33.00 -0.45 30.14
CA ILE A 207 33.69 0.20 29.01
C ILE A 207 33.32 -0.42 27.65
N GLY A 208 32.26 -1.21 27.58
CA GLY A 208 31.76 -1.82 26.34
C GLY A 208 32.62 -2.97 25.78
N GLN A 209 33.58 -3.50 26.54
CA GLN A 209 34.40 -4.65 26.14
C GLN A 209 33.67 -5.97 26.47
N LEU A 210 32.49 -6.15 25.86
CA LEU A 210 31.50 -7.17 26.25
C LEU A 210 32.04 -8.61 26.16
N ASP A 211 32.78 -8.97 25.10
CA ASP A 211 33.38 -10.32 25.00
C ASP A 211 34.39 -10.60 26.12
N GLN A 212 35.18 -9.59 26.50
CA GLN A 212 36.14 -9.70 27.58
C GLN A 212 35.46 -9.74 28.95
N ALA A 213 34.33 -9.05 29.11
CA ALA A 213 33.48 -9.14 30.29
C ALA A 213 32.89 -10.54 30.45
N ILE A 214 32.24 -11.07 29.39
CA ILE A 214 31.65 -12.42 29.36
C ILE A 214 32.73 -13.50 29.59
N PHE A 215 33.92 -13.36 29.00
CA PHE A 215 35.04 -14.27 29.26
C PHE A 215 35.47 -14.25 30.74
N ALA A 216 35.63 -13.07 31.33
CA ALA A 216 36.01 -12.93 32.74
C ALA A 216 34.93 -13.47 33.68
N PHE A 217 33.64 -13.24 33.41
CA PHE A 217 32.55 -13.86 34.18
C PHE A 217 32.48 -15.38 34.00
N LYS A 218 32.74 -15.92 32.80
CA LYS A 218 32.89 -17.38 32.60
C LYS A 218 34.05 -17.97 33.41
N ARG A 219 35.17 -17.24 33.56
CA ARG A 219 36.27 -17.63 34.48
C ARG A 219 35.84 -17.56 35.95
N VAL A 220 35.13 -16.50 36.37
CA VAL A 220 34.53 -16.42 37.71
C VAL A 220 33.66 -17.64 38.00
N LEU A 221 32.76 -17.99 37.08
CA LEU A 221 31.80 -19.09 37.23
C LEU A 221 32.45 -20.47 37.18
N ALA A 222 33.61 -20.61 36.53
CA ALA A 222 34.41 -21.84 36.58
C ALA A 222 35.09 -22.06 37.94
N ILE A 223 35.49 -20.97 38.62
CA ILE A 223 36.11 -20.99 39.95
C ILE A 223 35.03 -21.10 41.05
N LYS A 224 33.93 -20.37 40.89
CA LYS A 224 32.82 -20.27 41.84
C LYS A 224 31.46 -20.38 41.10
N PRO A 225 30.93 -21.61 40.90
CA PRO A 225 29.69 -21.84 40.15
C PRO A 225 28.42 -21.31 40.83
N ASP A 226 28.44 -21.08 42.14
CA ASP A 226 27.34 -20.57 42.97
C ASP A 226 27.33 -19.03 43.06
N ASN A 227 27.79 -18.32 42.02
CA ASN A 227 27.91 -16.86 42.01
C ASN A 227 26.75 -16.19 41.24
N ALA A 228 25.72 -15.76 41.96
CA ALA A 228 24.56 -15.10 41.37
C ALA A 228 24.92 -13.77 40.67
N GLU A 229 25.77 -12.95 41.29
CA GLU A 229 26.19 -11.65 40.76
C GLU A 229 26.96 -11.80 39.43
N ALA A 230 27.79 -12.82 39.26
CA ALA A 230 28.51 -13.08 38.02
C ALA A 230 27.59 -13.59 36.90
N TYR A 231 26.60 -14.43 37.22
CA TYR A 231 25.57 -14.81 36.26
C TYR A 231 24.72 -13.60 35.83
N TYR A 232 24.29 -12.76 36.76
CA TYR A 232 23.54 -11.53 36.49
C TYR A 232 24.33 -10.54 35.61
N ASN A 233 25.59 -10.26 35.97
CA ASN A 233 26.44 -9.35 35.20
C ASN A 233 26.82 -9.92 33.82
N MET A 234 26.97 -11.24 33.70
CA MET A 234 27.12 -11.90 32.39
C MET A 234 25.83 -11.77 31.55
N GLY A 235 24.65 -11.90 32.17
CA GLY A 235 23.36 -11.67 31.52
C GLY A 235 23.23 -10.25 30.96
N ASN A 236 23.60 -9.23 31.74
CA ASN A 236 23.64 -7.84 31.28
C ASN A 236 24.55 -7.66 30.06
N ALA A 237 25.77 -8.20 30.10
CA ALA A 237 26.71 -8.11 28.98
C ALA A 237 26.24 -8.89 27.72
N LEU A 238 25.54 -10.02 27.90
CA LEU A 238 24.94 -10.79 26.81
C LEU A 238 23.75 -10.03 26.18
N LYS A 239 22.94 -9.37 27.01
CA LYS A 239 21.85 -8.49 26.56
C LYS A 239 22.40 -7.36 25.69
N GLU A 240 23.45 -6.67 26.13
CA GLU A 240 24.09 -5.61 25.35
C GLU A 240 24.75 -6.11 24.04
N GLN A 241 25.08 -7.41 23.94
CA GLN A 241 25.47 -8.05 22.66
C GLN A 241 24.29 -8.47 21.77
N GLY A 242 23.04 -8.26 22.19
CA GLY A 242 21.85 -8.75 21.49
C GLY A 242 21.60 -10.26 21.61
N LYS A 243 22.32 -10.96 22.51
CA LYS A 243 22.16 -12.41 22.77
C LYS A 243 21.09 -12.65 23.83
N LEU A 244 19.85 -12.31 23.49
CA LEU A 244 18.74 -12.20 24.44
C LEU A 244 18.43 -13.55 25.13
N GLU A 245 18.48 -14.67 24.40
CA GLU A 245 18.28 -16.02 24.95
C GLU A 245 19.39 -16.41 25.95
N GLU A 246 20.66 -16.18 25.61
CA GLU A 246 21.79 -16.44 26.51
C GLU A 246 21.72 -15.55 27.76
N ALA A 247 21.27 -14.30 27.61
CA ALA A 247 21.05 -13.38 28.72
C ALA A 247 19.96 -13.88 29.68
N ILE A 248 18.82 -14.33 29.15
CA ILE A 248 17.74 -14.93 29.95
C ILE A 248 18.19 -16.23 30.63
N GLU A 249 18.98 -17.08 29.98
CA GLU A 249 19.56 -18.26 30.62
C GLU A 249 20.49 -17.88 31.79
N ALA A 250 21.30 -16.83 31.62
CA ALA A 250 22.17 -16.31 32.67
C ALA A 250 21.38 -15.71 33.84
N TYR A 251 20.32 -14.92 33.58
CA TYR A 251 19.45 -14.41 34.64
C TYR A 251 18.73 -15.53 35.40
N ASN A 252 18.21 -16.56 34.70
CA ASN A 252 17.60 -17.72 35.36
C ASN A 252 18.59 -18.48 36.25
N LYS A 253 19.86 -18.60 35.86
CA LYS A 253 20.92 -19.17 36.72
C LYS A 253 21.22 -18.31 37.94
N ALA A 254 21.25 -16.97 37.79
CA ALA A 254 21.38 -16.06 38.92
C ALA A 254 20.20 -16.21 39.90
N LEU A 255 18.98 -16.28 39.38
CA LEU A 255 17.73 -16.42 40.14
C LEU A 255 17.58 -17.79 40.81
N ALA A 256 18.09 -18.86 40.21
CA ALA A 256 18.14 -20.18 40.83
C ALA A 256 19.07 -20.25 42.05
N ILE A 257 20.11 -19.40 42.09
CA ILE A 257 21.04 -19.27 43.23
C ILE A 257 20.50 -18.25 44.25
N LYS A 258 19.87 -17.17 43.78
CA LYS A 258 19.38 -16.04 44.58
C LYS A 258 17.96 -15.66 44.14
N PRO A 259 16.91 -16.34 44.67
CA PRO A 259 15.53 -16.14 44.24
C PRO A 259 14.94 -14.76 44.58
N ASP A 260 15.59 -13.99 45.46
CA ASP A 260 15.23 -12.63 45.89
C ASP A 260 16.00 -11.53 45.13
N TYR A 261 16.55 -11.83 43.94
CA TYR A 261 17.31 -10.86 43.16
C TYR A 261 16.41 -9.98 42.27
N ALA A 262 15.83 -8.93 42.86
CA ALA A 262 14.91 -8.01 42.17
C ALA A 262 15.48 -7.40 40.86
N ASP A 263 16.75 -6.97 40.85
CA ASP A 263 17.38 -6.39 39.66
C ASP A 263 17.50 -7.42 38.51
N ALA A 264 17.72 -8.70 38.83
CA ALA A 264 17.79 -9.77 37.84
C ALA A 264 16.41 -10.05 37.22
N TYR A 265 15.35 -10.03 38.02
CA TYR A 265 13.97 -10.10 37.49
C TYR A 265 13.61 -8.89 36.62
N ASN A 266 13.96 -7.66 37.04
CA ASN A 266 13.72 -6.47 36.23
C ASN A 266 14.46 -6.54 34.89
N ASN A 267 15.75 -6.85 34.89
CA ASN A 267 16.54 -6.89 33.66
C ASN A 267 16.12 -8.05 32.74
N MET A 268 15.77 -9.21 33.31
CA MET A 268 15.15 -10.30 32.56
C MET A 268 13.83 -9.86 31.92
N GLY A 269 13.00 -9.09 32.62
CA GLY A 269 11.78 -8.50 32.07
C GLY A 269 12.05 -7.59 30.87
N VAL A 270 13.06 -6.72 30.96
CA VAL A 270 13.46 -5.86 29.82
C VAL A 270 13.94 -6.70 28.63
N THR A 271 14.74 -7.75 28.85
CA THR A 271 15.19 -8.67 27.79
C THR A 271 14.03 -9.47 27.17
N LEU A 272 13.05 -9.89 27.97
CA LEU A 272 11.84 -10.55 27.47
C LEU A 272 10.99 -9.61 26.62
N LYS A 273 10.89 -8.33 27.02
CA LYS A 273 10.23 -7.29 26.22
C LYS A 273 10.92 -7.09 24.87
N GLU A 274 12.25 -7.05 24.84
CA GLU A 274 13.05 -6.96 23.60
C GLU A 274 12.88 -8.19 22.68
N GLN A 275 12.51 -9.35 23.21
CA GLN A 275 12.09 -10.53 22.44
C GLN A 275 10.61 -10.50 21.99
N GLY A 276 9.83 -9.49 22.38
CA GLY A 276 8.39 -9.41 22.13
C GLY A 276 7.52 -10.28 23.06
N LYS A 277 8.10 -10.82 24.14
CA LYS A 277 7.40 -11.66 25.13
C LYS A 277 6.81 -10.81 26.25
N LEU A 278 5.80 -10.02 25.92
CA LEU A 278 5.29 -8.94 26.78
C LEU A 278 4.66 -9.47 28.08
N GLU A 279 3.96 -10.62 28.05
CA GLU A 279 3.37 -11.24 29.23
C GLU A 279 4.43 -11.80 30.18
N GLU A 280 5.45 -12.49 29.65
CA GLU A 280 6.58 -13.02 30.44
C GLU A 280 7.38 -11.85 31.08
N ALA A 281 7.53 -10.74 30.36
CA ALA A 281 8.17 -9.53 30.86
C ALA A 281 7.40 -8.92 32.05
N ILE A 282 6.07 -8.81 31.96
CA ILE A 282 5.20 -8.35 33.05
C ILE A 282 5.25 -9.30 34.24
N GLU A 283 5.29 -10.62 34.04
CA GLU A 283 5.47 -11.58 35.14
C GLU A 283 6.82 -11.36 35.85
N ALA A 284 7.90 -11.11 35.09
CA ALA A 284 9.22 -10.81 35.64
C ALA A 284 9.22 -9.49 36.43
N TYR A 285 8.60 -8.41 35.93
CA TYR A 285 8.47 -7.16 36.68
C TYR A 285 7.65 -7.33 37.96
N ASN A 286 6.54 -8.09 37.92
CA ASN A 286 5.75 -8.38 39.12
C ASN A 286 6.55 -9.17 40.17
N LYS A 287 7.43 -10.09 39.76
CA LYS A 287 8.37 -10.78 40.68
C LYS A 287 9.38 -9.80 41.28
N ALA A 288 9.95 -8.90 40.48
CA ALA A 288 10.85 -7.85 40.98
C ALA A 288 10.14 -6.93 42.01
N LEU A 289 8.90 -6.55 41.74
CA LEU A 289 8.07 -5.68 42.58
C LEU A 289 7.57 -6.39 43.86
N ALA A 290 7.31 -7.70 43.81
CA ALA A 290 6.98 -8.49 45.00
C ALA A 290 8.15 -8.59 45.99
N ILE A 291 9.39 -8.57 45.48
CA ILE A 291 10.62 -8.53 46.29
C ILE A 291 10.93 -7.10 46.77
N LYS A 292 10.77 -6.12 45.87
CA LYS A 292 11.09 -4.71 46.09
C LYS A 292 9.91 -3.81 45.66
N PRO A 293 8.94 -3.55 46.55
CA PRO A 293 7.74 -2.76 46.22
C PRO A 293 8.01 -1.29 45.88
N ASP A 294 9.18 -0.75 46.25
CA ASP A 294 9.65 0.61 45.96
C ASP A 294 10.58 0.68 44.73
N TYR A 295 10.46 -0.26 43.79
CA TYR A 295 11.31 -0.29 42.59
C TYR A 295 10.71 0.55 41.45
N ALA A 296 10.95 1.86 41.48
CA ALA A 296 10.44 2.81 40.48
C ALA A 296 10.75 2.41 39.02
N ASP A 297 11.97 1.93 38.74
CA ASP A 297 12.38 1.55 37.39
C ASP A 297 11.58 0.33 36.87
N ALA A 298 11.28 -0.64 37.74
CA ALA A 298 10.46 -1.80 37.37
C ALA A 298 9.00 -1.39 37.07
N TYR A 299 8.44 -0.43 37.80
CA TYR A 299 7.14 0.15 37.47
C TYR A 299 7.16 0.93 36.13
N ASN A 300 8.20 1.73 35.86
CA ASN A 300 8.34 2.42 34.57
C ASN A 300 8.45 1.42 33.41
N ASN A 301 9.32 0.41 33.54
CA ASN A 301 9.50 -0.63 32.53
C ASN A 301 8.22 -1.42 32.27
N MET A 302 7.50 -1.82 33.34
CA MET A 302 6.20 -2.46 33.24
C MET A 302 5.17 -1.57 32.54
N GLY A 303 5.16 -0.26 32.80
CA GLY A 303 4.32 0.70 32.10
C GLY A 303 4.59 0.73 30.60
N VAL A 304 5.86 0.73 30.19
CA VAL A 304 6.25 0.68 28.76
C VAL A 304 5.77 -0.63 28.11
N THR A 305 5.88 -1.77 28.79
CA THR A 305 5.40 -3.07 28.28
C THR A 305 3.87 -3.14 28.20
N LEU A 306 3.15 -2.61 29.20
CA LEU A 306 1.68 -2.53 29.20
C LEU A 306 1.18 -1.64 28.05
N LYS A 307 1.88 -0.54 27.78
CA LYS A 307 1.63 0.34 26.64
C LYS A 307 1.83 -0.41 25.30
N GLU A 308 2.89 -1.21 25.16
CA GLU A 308 3.13 -2.05 23.98
C GLU A 308 2.05 -3.15 23.79
N GLN A 309 1.38 -3.59 24.86
CA GLN A 309 0.18 -4.45 24.80
C GLN A 309 -1.12 -3.69 24.47
N GLY A 310 -1.10 -2.36 24.36
CA GLY A 310 -2.29 -1.52 24.19
C GLY A 310 -3.11 -1.27 25.46
N LYS A 311 -2.59 -1.63 26.65
CA LYS A 311 -3.22 -1.41 27.96
C LYS A 311 -2.84 -0.03 28.52
N LEU A 312 -3.33 1.02 27.89
CA LEU A 312 -2.87 2.40 28.12
C LEU A 312 -3.18 2.89 29.54
N GLU A 313 -4.32 2.51 30.12
CA GLU A 313 -4.71 2.87 31.49
C GLU A 313 -3.83 2.17 32.54
N GLU A 314 -3.57 0.86 32.37
CA GLU A 314 -2.68 0.09 33.25
C GLU A 314 -1.24 0.63 33.18
N ALA A 315 -0.80 1.05 32.00
CA ALA A 315 0.50 1.70 31.81
C ALA A 315 0.60 3.03 32.60
N ILE A 316 -0.43 3.88 32.52
CA ILE A 316 -0.49 5.14 33.29
C ILE A 316 -0.52 4.88 34.79
N GLU A 317 -1.22 3.85 35.28
CA GLU A 317 -1.16 3.46 36.70
C GLU A 317 0.26 3.06 37.11
N ALA A 318 0.97 2.30 36.27
CA ALA A 318 2.35 1.90 36.51
C ALA A 318 3.31 3.10 36.54
N TYR A 319 3.22 4.05 35.60
CA TYR A 319 4.03 5.28 35.64
C TYR A 319 3.72 6.12 36.89
N ASN A 320 2.45 6.24 37.30
CA ASN A 320 2.10 6.95 38.53
C ASN A 320 2.69 6.29 39.78
N LYS A 321 2.74 4.95 39.85
CA LYS A 321 3.45 4.23 40.92
C LYS A 321 4.96 4.52 40.90
N ALA A 322 5.59 4.51 39.72
CA ALA A 322 6.99 4.89 39.57
C ALA A 322 7.27 6.33 40.07
N LEU A 323 6.39 7.28 39.72
CA LEU A 323 6.49 8.69 40.08
C LEU A 323 6.17 8.97 41.55
N ALA A 324 5.28 8.20 42.18
CA ALA A 324 5.02 8.28 43.61
C ALA A 324 6.24 7.84 44.45
N ILE A 325 7.05 6.92 43.93
CA ILE A 325 8.31 6.48 44.54
C ILE A 325 9.45 7.46 44.21
N LYS A 326 9.53 7.90 42.95
CA LYS A 326 10.59 8.76 42.43
C LYS A 326 10.00 9.95 41.64
N PRO A 327 9.65 11.05 42.33
CA PRO A 327 9.02 12.21 41.70
C PRO A 327 9.89 12.97 40.68
N ASP A 328 11.21 12.74 40.68
CA ASP A 328 12.18 13.31 39.75
C ASP A 328 12.53 12.35 38.58
N ASN A 329 11.65 11.39 38.26
CA ASN A 329 11.85 10.51 37.11
C ASN A 329 11.35 11.14 35.80
N ALA A 330 12.23 11.85 35.10
CA ALA A 330 11.94 12.44 33.78
C ALA A 330 11.49 11.42 32.72
N GLU A 331 12.02 10.20 32.77
CA GLU A 331 11.68 9.14 31.80
C GLU A 331 10.24 8.63 32.02
N ALA A 332 9.82 8.44 33.27
CA ALA A 332 8.45 8.05 33.59
C ALA A 332 7.44 9.13 33.19
N TYR A 333 7.73 10.42 33.40
CA TYR A 333 6.90 11.50 32.89
C TYR A 333 6.84 11.54 31.36
N TYR A 334 7.97 11.34 30.67
CA TYR A 334 8.01 11.28 29.21
C TYR A 334 7.18 10.11 28.65
N ASN A 335 7.36 8.90 29.20
CA ASN A 335 6.64 7.70 28.78
C ASN A 335 5.13 7.81 29.07
N MET A 336 4.76 8.42 30.20
CA MET A 336 3.37 8.75 30.52
C MET A 336 2.80 9.75 29.51
N GLY A 337 3.55 10.81 29.15
CA GLY A 337 3.13 11.77 28.13
C GLY A 337 2.88 11.15 26.76
N VAL A 338 3.77 10.24 26.31
CA VAL A 338 3.56 9.47 25.06
C VAL A 338 2.28 8.61 25.13
N THR A 339 2.02 7.98 26.28
CA THR A 339 0.84 7.12 26.48
C THR A 339 -0.46 7.94 26.53
N LEU A 340 -0.45 9.10 27.19
CA LEU A 340 -1.57 10.05 27.23
C LEU A 340 -1.89 10.62 25.85
N LYS A 341 -0.87 10.93 25.05
CA LYS A 341 -1.04 11.36 23.65
C LYS A 341 -1.72 10.29 22.81
N GLU A 342 -1.35 9.01 22.98
CA GLU A 342 -1.99 7.88 22.29
C GLU A 342 -3.45 7.64 22.72
N GLN A 343 -3.83 8.03 23.95
CA GLN A 343 -5.23 8.11 24.38
C GLN A 343 -5.99 9.36 23.86
N GLY A 344 -5.33 10.27 23.14
CA GLY A 344 -5.90 11.55 22.70
C GLY A 344 -6.00 12.62 23.80
N LYS A 345 -5.40 12.40 24.98
CA LYS A 345 -5.38 13.35 26.10
C LYS A 345 -4.24 14.35 25.96
N LEU A 346 -4.36 15.24 24.99
CA LEU A 346 -3.26 16.10 24.55
C LEU A 346 -2.77 17.07 25.63
N GLU A 347 -3.68 17.64 26.43
CA GLU A 347 -3.35 18.56 27.54
C GLU A 347 -2.55 17.83 28.63
N GLU A 348 -3.03 16.67 29.07
CA GLU A 348 -2.35 15.83 30.09
C GLU A 348 -0.97 15.38 29.58
N ALA A 349 -0.86 15.04 28.29
CA ALA A 349 0.41 14.69 27.65
C ALA A 349 1.42 15.84 27.68
N ILE A 350 0.98 17.06 27.32
CA ILE A 350 1.82 18.27 27.35
C ILE A 350 2.25 18.62 28.78
N GLU A 351 1.38 18.45 29.79
CA GLU A 351 1.76 18.63 31.19
C GLU A 351 2.85 17.62 31.61
N ALA A 352 2.70 16.35 31.23
CA ALA A 352 3.68 15.31 31.51
C ALA A 352 5.03 15.59 30.82
N TYR A 353 5.04 16.04 29.56
CA TYR A 353 6.27 16.45 28.88
C TYR A 353 6.93 17.66 29.55
N ASN A 354 6.16 18.66 29.98
CA ASN A 354 6.70 19.81 30.70
C ASN A 354 7.32 19.41 32.05
N LYS A 355 6.74 18.43 32.77
CA LYS A 355 7.35 17.86 33.98
C LYS A 355 8.65 17.10 33.68
N ALA A 356 8.70 16.31 32.60
CA ALA A 356 9.92 15.66 32.14
C ALA A 356 11.02 16.68 31.80
N LEU A 357 10.66 17.77 31.10
CA LEU A 357 11.56 18.83 30.66
C LEU A 357 12.04 19.74 31.81
N ALA A 358 11.23 19.95 32.84
CA ALA A 358 11.64 20.67 34.05
C ALA A 358 12.73 19.91 34.84
N ILE A 359 12.71 18.58 34.79
CA ILE A 359 13.73 17.71 35.39
C ILE A 359 14.94 17.55 34.46
N LYS A 360 14.70 17.37 33.16
CA LYS A 360 15.71 17.16 32.12
C LYS A 360 15.52 18.14 30.95
N PRO A 361 16.10 19.35 31.01
CA PRO A 361 15.92 20.38 29.97
C PRO A 361 16.52 20.04 28.61
N ASP A 362 17.43 19.06 28.52
CA ASP A 362 18.08 18.59 27.30
C ASP A 362 17.40 17.34 26.68
N TYR A 363 16.11 17.11 26.97
CA TYR A 363 15.38 15.95 26.44
C TYR A 363 14.75 16.25 25.07
N ALA A 364 15.55 16.13 24.00
CA ALA A 364 15.11 16.40 22.62
C ALA A 364 13.84 15.62 22.19
N ASP A 365 13.71 14.35 22.59
CA ASP A 365 12.54 13.52 22.26
C ASP A 365 11.25 14.02 22.94
N ALA A 366 11.36 14.53 24.17
CA ALA A 366 10.23 15.12 24.88
C ALA A 366 9.76 16.42 24.20
N TYR A 367 10.68 17.26 23.73
CA TYR A 367 10.33 18.44 22.93
C TYR A 367 9.68 18.07 21.59
N ASN A 368 10.21 17.08 20.86
CA ASN A 368 9.63 16.61 19.59
C ASN A 368 8.20 16.06 19.79
N ASN A 369 8.00 15.22 20.82
CA ASN A 369 6.67 14.65 21.09
C ASN A 369 5.68 15.65 21.69
N MET A 370 6.15 16.63 22.46
CA MET A 370 5.33 17.79 22.86
C MET A 370 4.91 18.62 21.65
N GLY A 371 5.82 18.85 20.68
CA GLY A 371 5.49 19.50 19.41
C GLY A 371 4.41 18.76 18.64
N ASN A 372 4.49 17.42 18.56
CA ASN A 372 3.46 16.60 17.93
C ASN A 372 2.10 16.73 18.63
N ALA A 373 2.05 16.76 19.97
CA ALA A 373 0.81 16.96 20.72
C ALA A 373 0.22 18.37 20.54
N LEU A 374 1.07 19.41 20.54
CA LEU A 374 0.66 20.80 20.27
C LEU A 374 0.09 20.96 18.86
N LYS A 375 0.70 20.29 17.87
CA LYS A 375 0.20 20.26 16.49
C LYS A 375 -1.20 19.63 16.41
N GLU A 376 -1.43 18.53 17.12
CA GLU A 376 -2.73 17.86 17.20
C GLU A 376 -3.80 18.70 17.92
N GLN A 377 -3.41 19.63 18.80
CA GLN A 377 -4.29 20.68 19.35
C GLN A 377 -4.52 21.88 18.40
N GLY A 378 -3.90 21.90 17.22
CA GLY A 378 -3.93 23.03 16.29
C GLY A 378 -3.05 24.22 16.68
N LYS A 379 -2.17 24.08 17.69
CA LYS A 379 -1.23 25.12 18.14
C LYS A 379 0.07 25.06 17.36
N LEU A 380 -0.01 25.40 16.07
CA LEU A 380 1.05 25.16 15.10
C LEU A 380 2.34 25.96 15.41
N GLU A 381 2.22 27.17 15.93
CA GLU A 381 3.36 28.01 16.34
C GLU A 381 4.09 27.44 17.58
N GLU A 382 3.34 27.05 18.62
CA GLU A 382 3.90 26.41 19.83
C GLU A 382 4.60 25.08 19.46
N ALA A 383 4.02 24.32 18.53
CA ALA A 383 4.63 23.09 18.00
C ALA A 383 5.97 23.35 17.30
N ILE A 384 6.05 24.38 16.45
CA ILE A 384 7.30 24.79 15.78
C ILE A 384 8.36 25.26 16.80
N GLU A 385 7.98 25.98 17.85
CA GLU A 385 8.91 26.33 18.92
C GLU A 385 9.47 25.08 19.62
N ALA A 386 8.62 24.09 19.91
CA ALA A 386 9.03 22.83 20.50
C ALA A 386 9.99 22.02 19.60
N TYR A 387 9.71 21.89 18.29
CA TYR A 387 10.64 21.24 17.36
C TYR A 387 11.99 21.98 17.27
N ASN A 388 11.99 23.32 17.26
CA ASN A 388 13.23 24.10 17.27
C ASN A 388 14.05 23.88 18.55
N LYS A 389 13.41 23.73 19.72
CA LYS A 389 14.11 23.33 20.96
C LYS A 389 14.70 21.92 20.86
N ALA A 390 13.97 20.96 20.30
CA ALA A 390 14.49 19.61 20.03
C ALA A 390 15.73 19.65 19.10
N LEU A 391 15.67 20.45 18.04
CA LEU A 391 16.75 20.61 17.05
C LEU A 391 17.96 21.38 17.58
N ALA A 392 17.76 22.32 18.51
CA ALA A 392 18.86 23.02 19.19
C ALA A 392 19.67 22.07 20.10
N ILE A 393 19.03 21.05 20.66
CA ILE A 393 19.67 20.00 21.46
C ILE A 393 20.27 18.91 20.55
N LYS A 394 19.54 18.50 19.50
CA LYS A 394 19.91 17.44 18.58
C LYS A 394 19.75 17.90 17.11
N PRO A 395 20.80 18.51 16.52
CA PRO A 395 20.74 19.05 15.16
C PRO A 395 20.54 18.01 14.04
N ASP A 396 20.84 16.73 14.31
CA ASP A 396 20.69 15.59 13.40
C ASP A 396 19.36 14.83 13.61
N TYR A 397 18.32 15.48 14.14
CA TYR A 397 17.03 14.86 14.37
C TYR A 397 16.11 14.92 13.14
N ALA A 398 16.22 13.92 12.26
CA ALA A 398 15.41 13.80 11.03
C ALA A 398 13.89 13.90 11.29
N ASP A 399 13.37 13.23 12.31
CA ASP A 399 11.93 13.24 12.61
C ASP A 399 11.43 14.59 13.10
N ALA A 400 12.22 15.35 13.87
CA ALA A 400 11.86 16.70 14.28
C ALA A 400 11.78 17.66 13.08
N TYR A 401 12.72 17.57 12.12
CA TYR A 401 12.64 18.31 10.86
C TYR A 401 11.42 17.90 10.02
N TYR A 402 11.12 16.59 9.93
CA TYR A 402 9.95 16.09 9.21
C TYR A 402 8.63 16.58 9.85
N ASN A 403 8.47 16.45 11.17
CA ASN A 403 7.27 16.89 11.91
C ASN A 403 7.08 18.42 11.82
N MET A 404 8.17 19.18 11.88
CA MET A 404 8.16 20.62 11.65
C MET A 404 7.74 20.94 10.21
N GLY A 405 8.24 20.21 9.21
CA GLY A 405 7.82 20.37 7.80
C GLY A 405 6.34 20.09 7.57
N VAL A 406 5.77 19.08 8.25
CA VAL A 406 4.32 18.81 8.23
C VAL A 406 3.53 19.97 8.84
N THR A 407 3.96 20.49 9.99
CA THR A 407 3.32 21.61 10.68
C THR A 407 3.38 22.91 9.87
N LEU A 408 4.53 23.21 9.25
CA LEU A 408 4.71 24.37 8.36
C LEU A 408 3.81 24.28 7.12
N LYS A 409 3.63 23.07 6.56
CA LYS A 409 2.69 22.83 5.47
C LYS A 409 1.24 23.06 5.91
N GLU A 410 0.87 22.62 7.11
CA GLU A 410 -0.46 22.87 7.72
C GLU A 410 -0.72 24.39 7.92
N GLN A 411 0.31 25.18 8.24
CA GLN A 411 0.26 26.65 8.25
C GLN A 411 0.24 27.32 6.85
N GLY A 412 0.37 26.55 5.76
CA GLY A 412 0.50 27.08 4.40
C GLY A 412 1.87 27.66 4.04
N LYS A 413 2.89 27.50 4.90
CA LYS A 413 4.28 27.94 4.67
C LYS A 413 5.05 26.91 3.85
N LEU A 414 4.69 26.78 2.59
CA LEU A 414 5.15 25.68 1.73
C LEU A 414 6.67 25.68 1.49
N GLU A 415 7.30 26.85 1.36
CA GLU A 415 8.76 27.00 1.21
C GLU A 415 9.52 26.51 2.45
N GLU A 416 9.14 26.99 3.63
CA GLU A 416 9.72 26.58 4.92
C GLU A 416 9.53 25.07 5.15
N ALA A 417 8.36 24.53 4.79
CA ALA A 417 8.07 23.10 4.85
C ALA A 417 9.01 22.27 3.96
N ILE A 418 9.23 22.70 2.71
CA ILE A 418 10.15 22.04 1.77
C ILE A 418 11.60 22.11 2.27
N GLU A 419 12.04 23.22 2.88
CA GLU A 419 13.37 23.30 3.49
C GLU A 419 13.51 22.30 4.65
N ALA A 420 12.50 22.22 5.52
CA ALA A 420 12.49 21.27 6.63
C ALA A 420 12.52 19.81 6.15
N TYR A 421 11.73 19.44 5.12
CA TYR A 421 11.80 18.11 4.52
C TYR A 421 13.17 17.82 3.91
N ASN A 422 13.80 18.78 3.23
CA ASN A 422 15.16 18.59 2.69
C ASN A 422 16.20 18.38 3.79
N LYS A 423 16.09 19.05 4.94
CA LYS A 423 16.95 18.80 6.12
C LYS A 423 16.72 17.41 6.70
N ALA A 424 15.47 16.96 6.82
CA ALA A 424 15.15 15.59 7.24
C ALA A 424 15.75 14.54 6.28
N LEU A 425 15.63 14.78 4.97
CA LEU A 425 16.14 13.89 3.92
C LEU A 425 17.67 13.89 3.79
N ALA A 426 18.34 14.99 4.14
CA ALA A 426 19.80 15.04 4.20
C ALA A 426 20.38 14.18 5.33
N ILE A 427 19.63 14.00 6.43
CA ILE A 427 19.97 13.13 7.56
C ILE A 427 19.52 11.68 7.28
N LYS A 428 18.32 11.51 6.72
CA LYS A 428 17.68 10.21 6.46
C LYS A 428 17.20 10.12 4.99
N PRO A 429 18.07 9.71 4.05
CA PRO A 429 17.74 9.68 2.62
C PRO A 429 16.66 8.66 2.22
N ASP A 430 16.35 7.69 3.08
CA ASP A 430 15.31 6.67 2.89
C ASP A 430 13.96 7.04 3.54
N TYR A 431 13.73 8.32 3.85
CA TYR A 431 12.48 8.78 4.46
C TYR A 431 11.34 8.95 3.42
N ALA A 432 10.68 7.84 3.06
CA ALA A 432 9.60 7.83 2.07
C ALA A 432 8.45 8.81 2.37
N ASP A 433 8.06 8.95 3.65
CA ASP A 433 6.99 9.88 4.07
C ASP A 433 7.38 11.35 3.89
N ALA A 434 8.65 11.70 4.14
CA ALA A 434 9.17 13.05 3.88
C ALA A 434 9.15 13.37 2.38
N TYR A 435 9.53 12.42 1.51
CA TYR A 435 9.40 12.59 0.06
C TYR A 435 7.94 12.76 -0.39
N ASN A 436 7.00 11.96 0.13
CA ASN A 436 5.59 12.09 -0.20
C ASN A 436 5.00 13.45 0.26
N ASN A 437 5.34 13.90 1.46
CA ASN A 437 4.81 15.16 2.00
C ASN A 437 5.46 16.40 1.37
N MET A 438 6.75 16.32 1.01
CA MET A 438 7.41 17.30 0.17
C MET A 438 6.75 17.38 -1.22
N GLY A 439 6.41 16.24 -1.81
CA GLY A 439 5.65 16.19 -3.07
C GLY A 439 4.29 16.88 -2.97
N ASN A 440 3.59 16.72 -1.84
CA ASN A 440 2.32 17.43 -1.61
C ASN A 440 2.51 18.95 -1.48
N ALA A 441 3.53 19.42 -0.76
CA ALA A 441 3.84 20.84 -0.67
C ALA A 441 4.24 21.44 -2.03
N LEU A 442 5.06 20.73 -2.82
CA LEU A 442 5.46 21.13 -4.18
C LEU A 442 4.25 21.22 -5.13
N LYS A 443 3.32 20.26 -5.04
CA LYS A 443 2.04 20.26 -5.78
C LYS A 443 1.19 21.48 -5.43
N GLU A 444 1.13 21.85 -4.14
CA GLU A 444 0.40 23.03 -3.66
C GLU A 444 1.06 24.35 -4.08
N GLN A 445 2.40 24.39 -4.27
CA GLN A 445 3.10 25.48 -4.94
C GLN A 445 2.93 25.52 -6.47
N GLY A 446 2.24 24.54 -7.07
CA GLY A 446 2.13 24.38 -8.52
C GLY A 446 3.37 23.82 -9.23
N LYS A 447 4.40 23.39 -8.48
CA LYS A 447 5.64 22.78 -9.01
C LYS A 447 5.44 21.28 -9.29
N LEU A 448 4.61 20.99 -10.28
CA LEU A 448 4.09 19.64 -10.53
C LEU A 448 5.18 18.63 -10.91
N GLU A 449 6.17 19.01 -11.71
CA GLU A 449 7.29 18.12 -12.08
C GLU A 449 8.16 17.75 -10.89
N GLU A 450 8.43 18.69 -9.99
CA GLU A 450 9.19 18.46 -8.75
C GLU A 450 8.39 17.58 -7.78
N ALA A 451 7.07 17.79 -7.69
CA ALA A 451 6.18 16.96 -6.91
C ALA A 451 6.19 15.50 -7.39
N ILE A 452 6.11 15.30 -8.71
CA ILE A 452 6.17 13.99 -9.36
C ILE A 452 7.50 13.29 -9.08
N GLU A 453 8.63 14.00 -9.15
CA GLU A 453 9.93 13.43 -8.79
C GLU A 453 10.01 13.04 -7.31
N ALA A 454 9.42 13.84 -6.41
CA ALA A 454 9.34 13.50 -4.98
C ALA A 454 8.48 12.24 -4.72
N TYR A 455 7.29 12.13 -5.31
CA TYR A 455 6.49 10.90 -5.21
C TYR A 455 7.20 9.69 -5.82
N ASN A 456 7.94 9.88 -6.92
CA ASN A 456 8.71 8.81 -7.56
C ASN A 456 9.83 8.28 -6.63
N LYS A 457 10.51 9.16 -5.89
CA LYS A 457 11.48 8.76 -4.85
C LYS A 457 10.81 8.04 -3.67
N ALA A 458 9.66 8.52 -3.20
CA ALA A 458 8.88 7.83 -2.16
C ALA A 458 8.50 6.40 -2.58
N LEU A 459 8.10 6.20 -3.84
CA LEU A 459 7.75 4.89 -4.41
C LEU A 459 8.98 4.01 -4.70
N ALA A 460 10.14 4.59 -4.99
CA ALA A 460 11.39 3.84 -5.12
C ALA A 460 11.87 3.26 -3.79
N ILE A 461 11.65 3.98 -2.68
CA ILE A 461 11.95 3.51 -1.32
C ILE A 461 10.87 2.53 -0.82
N LYS A 462 9.59 2.85 -1.05
CA LYS A 462 8.44 2.07 -0.59
C LYS A 462 7.49 1.76 -1.75
N PRO A 463 7.71 0.65 -2.49
CA PRO A 463 6.96 0.31 -3.71
C PRO A 463 5.47 -0.03 -3.51
N ASP A 464 5.00 -0.14 -2.27
CA ASP A 464 3.59 -0.36 -1.92
C ASP A 464 2.93 0.90 -1.30
N TYR A 465 3.57 2.07 -1.38
CA TYR A 465 3.09 3.27 -0.71
C TYR A 465 1.83 3.86 -1.37
N ALA A 466 0.68 3.42 -0.87
CA ALA A 466 -0.65 3.79 -1.35
C ALA A 466 -0.88 5.32 -1.46
N ALA A 467 -0.48 6.09 -0.45
CA ALA A 467 -0.62 7.55 -0.48
C ALA A 467 0.19 8.20 -1.62
N ALA A 468 1.43 7.75 -1.84
CA ALA A 468 2.27 8.26 -2.92
C ALA A 468 1.71 7.91 -4.32
N TYR A 469 1.13 6.72 -4.52
CA TYR A 469 0.43 6.37 -5.76
C TYR A 469 -0.80 7.25 -6.01
N ASN A 470 -1.63 7.48 -4.99
CA ASN A 470 -2.80 8.37 -5.10
C ASN A 470 -2.38 9.82 -5.43
N ASN A 471 -1.37 10.33 -4.73
CA ASN A 471 -0.87 11.69 -4.94
C ASN A 471 -0.20 11.85 -6.31
N MET A 472 0.52 10.82 -6.80
CA MET A 472 1.06 10.75 -8.15
C MET A 472 -0.06 10.77 -9.22
N GLY A 473 -1.12 9.97 -9.05
CA GLY A 473 -2.26 9.95 -9.97
C GLY A 473 -2.96 11.31 -10.08
N ILE A 474 -3.12 12.00 -8.95
CA ILE A 474 -3.65 13.38 -8.91
C ILE A 474 -2.70 14.36 -9.60
N ALA A 475 -1.39 14.28 -9.33
CA ALA A 475 -0.39 15.18 -9.90
C ALA A 475 -0.29 15.05 -11.42
N LEU A 476 -0.35 13.83 -11.96
CA LEU A 476 -0.30 13.56 -13.40
C LEU A 476 -1.56 14.05 -14.17
N LYS A 477 -2.65 14.39 -13.48
CA LYS A 477 -3.95 14.68 -14.10
C LYS A 477 -3.91 15.90 -15.03
N GLY A 478 -4.01 15.63 -16.33
CA GLY A 478 -4.02 16.62 -17.40
C GLY A 478 -2.66 17.22 -17.80
N ILE A 479 -1.55 16.73 -17.24
CA ILE A 479 -0.19 17.16 -17.61
C ILE A 479 0.19 16.65 -19.00
N ALA A 480 1.08 17.39 -19.69
CA ALA A 480 1.86 16.89 -20.81
C ALA A 480 3.33 17.29 -20.60
N PHE A 481 4.25 16.33 -20.74
CA PHE A 481 5.68 16.56 -20.56
C PHE A 481 6.32 17.10 -21.85
N ASN A 482 7.28 18.01 -21.70
CA ASN A 482 8.07 18.61 -22.78
C ASN A 482 9.51 18.05 -22.86
N LYS A 483 9.85 17.08 -22.01
CA LYS A 483 11.15 16.42 -21.91
C LYS A 483 10.97 14.95 -21.50
N PRO A 484 11.87 14.02 -21.88
CA PRO A 484 11.78 12.63 -21.48
C PRO A 484 11.96 12.44 -19.96
N ASN A 485 11.26 11.45 -19.40
CA ASN A 485 11.52 10.92 -18.06
C ASN A 485 11.30 9.40 -18.06
N ALA A 486 12.39 8.63 -18.20
CA ALA A 486 12.35 7.18 -18.31
C ALA A 486 11.92 6.50 -16.99
N GLY A 487 12.36 7.03 -15.84
CA GLY A 487 11.99 6.49 -14.52
C GLY A 487 10.48 6.56 -14.27
N LEU A 488 9.86 7.66 -14.69
CA LEU A 488 8.42 7.89 -14.53
C LEU A 488 7.55 6.92 -15.35
N GLN A 489 7.98 6.46 -16.53
CA GLN A 489 7.17 5.52 -17.33
C GLN A 489 6.91 4.19 -16.62
N LYS A 490 7.93 3.65 -15.94
CA LYS A 490 7.80 2.44 -15.10
C LYS A 490 6.82 2.67 -13.95
N THR A 491 6.89 3.85 -13.31
CA THR A 491 6.01 4.22 -12.20
C THR A 491 4.56 4.43 -12.65
N ILE A 492 4.33 5.04 -13.82
CA ILE A 492 2.99 5.15 -14.42
C ILE A 492 2.43 3.78 -14.81
N THR A 493 3.25 2.91 -15.41
CA THR A 493 2.82 1.52 -15.72
C THR A 493 2.38 0.80 -14.44
N SER A 494 3.21 0.87 -13.39
CA SER A 494 2.91 0.30 -12.08
C SER A 494 1.65 0.90 -11.45
N LEU A 495 1.40 2.19 -11.61
CA LEU A 495 0.18 2.87 -11.14
C LEU A 495 -1.06 2.38 -11.92
N LEU A 496 -0.96 2.18 -13.25
CA LEU A 496 -2.03 1.63 -14.09
C LEU A 496 -2.32 0.15 -13.81
N ASP A 497 -1.37 -0.62 -13.26
CA ASP A 497 -1.62 -1.98 -12.77
C ASP A 497 -2.43 -1.99 -11.47
N LYS A 498 -2.39 -0.91 -10.67
CA LYS A 498 -3.18 -0.79 -9.44
C LYS A 498 -4.57 -0.24 -9.76
N LYS A 499 -5.54 -1.14 -9.97
CA LYS A 499 -6.93 -0.88 -10.43
C LYS A 499 -7.71 0.26 -9.73
N SER A 500 -7.31 0.65 -8.51
CA SER A 500 -8.06 1.52 -7.61
C SER A 500 -7.43 2.90 -7.32
N PHE A 501 -6.28 3.24 -7.91
CA PHE A 501 -5.55 4.50 -7.57
C PHE A 501 -5.73 5.63 -8.58
N VAL A 502 -6.07 5.31 -9.83
CA VAL A 502 -6.20 6.32 -10.87
C VAL A 502 -7.18 5.87 -11.95
N ARG A 503 -7.93 6.82 -12.51
CA ARG A 503 -8.65 6.62 -13.76
C ARG A 503 -7.64 6.75 -14.92
N PRO A 504 -7.43 5.75 -15.78
CA PRO A 504 -6.38 5.81 -16.79
C PRO A 504 -6.50 6.99 -17.75
N GLY A 505 -7.73 7.35 -18.14
CA GLY A 505 -8.01 8.53 -18.97
C GLY A 505 -7.54 9.86 -18.36
N ASP A 506 -7.54 10.00 -17.03
CA ASP A 506 -7.09 11.23 -16.36
C ASP A 506 -5.58 11.47 -16.52
N ILE A 507 -4.80 10.39 -16.70
CA ILE A 507 -3.33 10.43 -16.86
C ILE A 507 -2.85 10.01 -18.25
N ALA A 508 -3.76 9.62 -19.16
CA ALA A 508 -3.42 9.18 -20.51
C ALA A 508 -2.62 10.25 -21.28
N ARG A 509 -2.98 11.53 -21.15
CA ARG A 509 -2.23 12.65 -21.76
C ARG A 509 -0.77 12.69 -21.29
N ALA A 510 -0.55 12.49 -19.99
CA ALA A 510 0.79 12.48 -19.40
C ALA A 510 1.60 11.28 -19.92
N ALA A 511 1.01 10.09 -19.92
CA ALA A 511 1.62 8.87 -20.45
C ALA A 511 1.96 8.98 -21.95
N ILE A 512 1.02 9.45 -22.78
CA ILE A 512 1.22 9.65 -24.24
C ILE A 512 2.34 10.67 -24.50
N SER A 513 2.38 11.78 -23.75
CA SER A 513 3.44 12.78 -23.92
C SER A 513 4.85 12.24 -23.61
N LEU A 514 4.99 11.32 -22.65
CA LEU A 514 6.26 10.63 -22.38
C LEU A 514 6.60 9.63 -23.49
N LEU A 515 5.63 8.82 -23.91
CA LEU A 515 5.78 7.84 -24.98
C LEU A 515 6.26 8.49 -26.29
N LYS A 516 5.83 9.71 -26.63
CA LYS A 516 6.29 10.43 -27.83
C LYS A 516 7.78 10.80 -27.82
N PHE A 517 8.48 10.67 -26.69
CA PHE A 517 9.94 10.76 -26.64
C PHE A 517 10.67 9.43 -26.90
N GLU A 518 9.97 8.29 -26.87
CA GLU A 518 10.58 6.98 -27.11
C GLU A 518 11.06 6.87 -28.58
N PRO A 519 12.35 6.59 -28.84
CA PRO A 519 12.90 6.60 -30.19
C PRO A 519 12.17 5.67 -31.16
N LYS A 520 11.77 4.49 -30.69
CA LYS A 520 11.03 3.47 -31.45
C LYS A 520 9.66 4.00 -31.90
N LEU A 521 8.84 4.48 -30.96
CA LEU A 521 7.52 5.02 -31.29
C LEU A 521 7.63 6.29 -32.14
N LYS A 522 8.53 7.22 -31.80
CA LYS A 522 8.72 8.46 -32.56
C LYS A 522 9.07 8.19 -34.02
N ARG A 523 9.95 7.22 -34.30
CA ARG A 523 10.27 6.77 -35.66
C ARG A 523 9.01 6.33 -36.41
N HIS A 524 8.23 5.44 -35.84
CA HIS A 524 7.02 4.91 -36.50
C HIS A 524 5.93 5.97 -36.68
N LEU A 525 5.73 6.89 -35.72
CA LEU A 525 4.81 8.02 -35.89
C LEU A 525 5.23 8.94 -37.07
N GLN A 526 6.53 9.15 -37.27
CA GLN A 526 7.04 9.95 -38.39
C GLN A 526 6.89 9.22 -39.74
N THR A 527 7.34 7.96 -39.84
CA THR A 527 7.29 7.19 -41.10
C THR A 527 5.87 6.90 -41.56
N PHE A 528 4.89 6.71 -40.65
CA PHE A 528 3.48 6.58 -41.04
C PHE A 528 2.80 7.93 -41.40
N SER A 529 3.38 9.06 -41.00
CA SER A 529 2.89 10.41 -41.31
C SER A 529 3.42 10.96 -42.63
N MET A 530 4.65 10.59 -43.01
CA MET A 530 5.23 10.92 -44.31
C MET A 530 4.92 9.82 -45.34
N ALA A 531 4.88 10.15 -46.63
CA ALA A 531 4.68 9.17 -47.71
C ALA A 531 5.97 8.36 -48.01
N GLU A 532 6.64 7.92 -46.95
CA GLU A 532 7.80 7.03 -47.00
C GLU A 532 7.36 5.58 -47.31
N PRO A 533 8.26 4.70 -47.79
CA PRO A 533 7.94 3.27 -47.94
C PRO A 533 7.53 2.67 -46.58
N GLU A 534 6.35 2.05 -46.52
CA GLU A 534 5.80 1.51 -45.27
C GLU A 534 6.78 0.49 -44.64
N PRO A 535 7.09 0.62 -43.33
CA PRO A 535 8.04 -0.26 -42.65
C PRO A 535 7.48 -1.68 -42.54
N LYS A 536 8.38 -2.68 -42.48
CA LYS A 536 7.97 -4.09 -42.41
C LYS A 536 7.18 -4.35 -41.13
N LEU A 537 5.96 -4.88 -41.27
CA LEU A 537 5.02 -5.10 -40.17
C LEU A 537 5.66 -5.80 -38.93
N PRO A 538 6.47 -6.87 -39.05
CA PRO A 538 7.12 -7.49 -37.89
C PRO A 538 8.10 -6.59 -37.15
N GLU A 539 8.79 -5.66 -37.84
CA GLU A 539 9.71 -4.71 -37.22
C GLU A 539 8.95 -3.70 -36.34
N VAL A 540 7.84 -3.15 -36.86
CA VAL A 540 6.99 -2.21 -36.12
C VAL A 540 6.37 -2.88 -34.90
N ILE A 541 5.84 -4.09 -35.07
CA ILE A 541 5.23 -4.87 -33.99
C ILE A 541 6.25 -5.16 -32.88
N THR A 542 7.45 -5.62 -33.24
CA THR A 542 8.53 -5.89 -32.27
C THR A 542 8.86 -4.62 -31.48
N ASP A 543 9.10 -3.52 -32.17
CA ASP A 543 9.42 -2.22 -31.56
C ASP A 543 8.34 -1.70 -30.60
N LEU A 544 7.07 -1.83 -30.96
CA LEU A 544 5.96 -1.37 -30.11
C LEU A 544 5.66 -2.34 -28.96
N SER A 545 5.96 -3.64 -29.12
CA SER A 545 5.83 -4.64 -28.05
C SER A 545 6.82 -4.43 -26.90
N GLU A 546 7.96 -3.77 -27.17
CA GLU A 546 8.97 -3.38 -26.20
C GLU A 546 8.62 -2.12 -25.38
N LEU A 547 7.40 -1.58 -25.52
CA LEU A 547 6.93 -0.38 -24.82
C LEU A 547 5.82 -0.73 -23.80
N PRO A 548 6.14 -1.20 -22.57
CA PRO A 548 5.16 -1.63 -21.58
C PRO A 548 4.08 -0.59 -21.27
N LEU A 549 4.45 0.69 -21.20
CA LEU A 549 3.50 1.77 -20.94
C LEU A 549 2.49 1.94 -22.08
N LEU A 550 2.90 1.76 -23.34
CA LEU A 550 2.00 1.84 -24.50
C LEU A 550 1.01 0.67 -24.48
N LEU A 551 1.51 -0.56 -24.38
CA LEU A 551 0.67 -1.77 -24.30
C LEU A 551 -0.31 -1.69 -23.11
N LYS A 552 0.18 -1.23 -21.95
CA LYS A 552 -0.67 -1.08 -20.76
C LYS A 552 -1.76 -0.04 -21.00
N LEU A 553 -1.42 1.14 -21.53
CA LEU A 553 -2.39 2.22 -21.76
C LEU A 553 -3.48 1.81 -22.77
N MET A 554 -3.08 1.13 -23.86
CA MET A 554 -3.98 0.50 -24.84
C MET A 554 -4.98 -0.47 -24.19
N SER A 555 -4.55 -1.23 -23.18
CA SER A 555 -5.41 -2.20 -22.49
C SER A 555 -6.43 -1.59 -21.52
N VAL A 556 -6.32 -0.30 -21.15
CA VAL A 556 -7.11 0.29 -20.04
C VAL A 556 -7.90 1.57 -20.37
N CYS A 557 -7.66 2.26 -21.48
CA CYS A 557 -8.45 3.43 -21.90
C CYS A 557 -8.26 3.78 -23.38
N PRO A 558 -9.22 4.47 -24.02
CA PRO A 558 -9.04 4.98 -25.38
C PRO A 558 -7.90 6.00 -25.42
N LEU A 559 -6.95 5.80 -26.34
CA LEU A 559 -5.87 6.76 -26.58
C LEU A 559 -6.39 8.01 -27.31
N SER A 560 -6.56 9.12 -26.59
CA SER A 560 -7.01 10.41 -27.14
C SER A 560 -5.90 11.17 -27.88
N ASP A 561 -5.36 10.55 -28.94
CA ASP A 561 -4.27 11.12 -29.75
C ASP A 561 -4.36 10.65 -31.21
N LEU A 562 -4.43 11.60 -32.15
CA LEU A 562 -4.69 11.31 -33.57
C LEU A 562 -3.52 10.61 -34.29
N GLU A 563 -2.28 10.87 -33.88
CA GLU A 563 -1.11 10.22 -34.50
C GLU A 563 -1.04 8.74 -34.10
N LEU A 564 -1.28 8.45 -32.82
CA LEU A 564 -1.41 7.09 -32.31
C LEU A 564 -2.61 6.36 -32.90
N GLU A 565 -3.77 7.01 -32.99
CA GLU A 565 -4.94 6.42 -33.66
C GLU A 565 -4.64 6.05 -35.12
N TYR A 566 -4.01 6.95 -35.88
CA TYR A 566 -3.69 6.69 -37.28
C TYR A 566 -2.75 5.47 -37.42
N LEU A 567 -1.70 5.40 -36.60
CA LEU A 567 -0.75 4.28 -36.55
C LEU A 567 -1.45 2.97 -36.20
N LEU A 568 -2.25 2.94 -35.12
CA LEU A 568 -2.94 1.73 -34.66
C LEU A 568 -4.00 1.24 -35.66
N ARG A 569 -4.73 2.15 -36.31
CA ARG A 569 -5.67 1.81 -37.40
C ARG A 569 -4.94 1.16 -38.58
N LYS A 570 -3.80 1.71 -38.99
CA LYS A 570 -2.96 1.16 -40.07
C LYS A 570 -2.44 -0.23 -39.72
N LEU A 571 -1.86 -0.39 -38.53
CA LEU A 571 -1.35 -1.69 -38.07
C LEU A 571 -2.46 -2.75 -37.95
N ARG A 572 -3.67 -2.38 -37.51
CA ARG A 572 -4.82 -3.28 -37.50
C ARG A 572 -5.14 -3.83 -38.89
N ALA A 573 -5.21 -2.95 -39.89
CA ALA A 573 -5.45 -3.34 -41.28
C ALA A 573 -4.34 -4.24 -41.84
N SER A 574 -3.07 -3.88 -41.62
CA SER A 574 -1.92 -4.69 -42.06
C SER A 574 -1.89 -6.08 -41.41
N LEU A 575 -2.21 -6.19 -40.11
CA LEU A 575 -2.32 -7.47 -39.40
C LEU A 575 -3.40 -8.39 -39.98
N LEU A 576 -4.53 -7.83 -40.40
CA LEU A 576 -5.61 -8.61 -41.04
C LEU A 576 -5.24 -9.03 -42.47
N LEU A 577 -4.65 -8.13 -43.26
CA LEU A 577 -4.31 -8.38 -44.67
C LEU A 577 -3.12 -9.34 -44.83
N SER A 578 -2.21 -9.39 -43.84
CA SER A 578 -1.06 -10.30 -43.81
C SER A 578 -1.21 -11.43 -42.77
N ILE A 579 -2.44 -11.82 -42.42
CA ILE A 579 -2.73 -12.83 -41.38
C ILE A 579 -2.06 -14.20 -41.63
N SER A 580 -1.79 -14.55 -42.90
CA SER A 580 -1.06 -15.76 -43.31
C SER A 580 0.44 -15.73 -43.03
N ASP A 581 1.00 -14.52 -42.94
CA ASP A 581 2.45 -14.28 -42.85
C ASP A 581 2.89 -14.08 -41.39
N LEU A 582 1.92 -14.07 -40.47
CA LEU A 582 2.11 -13.90 -39.04
C LEU A 582 2.68 -15.17 -38.39
N THR A 583 3.60 -14.96 -37.45
CA THR A 583 4.39 -16.03 -36.84
C THR A 583 3.84 -16.51 -35.51
N GLY A 584 3.03 -15.70 -34.84
CA GLY A 584 2.60 -15.95 -33.46
C GLY A 584 3.73 -15.80 -32.45
N SER A 585 4.70 -14.91 -32.71
CA SER A 585 5.74 -14.61 -31.71
C SER A 585 5.12 -14.03 -30.43
N THR A 586 5.87 -14.08 -29.33
CA THR A 586 5.36 -13.56 -28.05
C THR A 586 5.12 -12.05 -28.11
N GLU A 587 5.96 -11.35 -28.87
CA GLU A 587 5.93 -9.92 -29.15
C GLU A 587 4.68 -9.55 -29.98
N GLU A 588 4.41 -10.35 -31.01
CA GLU A 588 3.26 -10.22 -31.90
C GLU A 588 1.94 -10.39 -31.15
N LEU A 589 1.81 -11.47 -30.38
CA LEU A 589 0.61 -11.77 -29.60
C LEU A 589 0.35 -10.74 -28.48
N LYS A 590 1.40 -10.25 -27.80
CA LYS A 590 1.29 -9.14 -26.83
C LYS A 590 0.74 -7.87 -27.47
N PHE A 591 1.25 -7.49 -28.64
CA PHE A 591 0.78 -6.30 -29.35
C PHE A 591 -0.64 -6.47 -29.87
N GLN A 592 -0.96 -7.62 -30.48
CA GLN A 592 -2.32 -7.93 -30.95
C GLN A 592 -3.34 -7.96 -29.81
N SER A 593 -2.99 -8.49 -28.64
CA SER A 593 -3.83 -8.47 -27.43
C SER A 593 -4.13 -7.04 -26.97
N ALA A 594 -3.09 -6.21 -26.83
CA ALA A 594 -3.27 -4.79 -26.48
C ALA A 594 -4.10 -4.03 -27.52
N LEU A 595 -3.92 -4.32 -28.82
CA LEU A 595 -4.67 -3.70 -29.91
C LEU A 595 -6.15 -4.12 -29.89
N ALA A 596 -6.45 -5.40 -29.65
CA ALA A 596 -7.81 -5.89 -29.50
C ALA A 596 -8.53 -5.23 -28.31
N LEU A 597 -7.85 -5.11 -27.17
CA LEU A 597 -8.38 -4.40 -25.98
C LEU A 597 -8.59 -2.91 -26.23
N GLN A 598 -7.67 -2.24 -26.95
CA GLN A 598 -7.82 -0.84 -27.36
C GLN A 598 -9.02 -0.65 -28.30
N CYS A 599 -9.20 -1.54 -29.29
CA CYS A 599 -10.37 -1.51 -30.18
C CYS A 599 -11.68 -1.79 -29.42
N PHE A 600 -11.70 -2.72 -28.47
CA PHE A 600 -12.89 -2.93 -27.62
C PHE A 600 -13.18 -1.72 -26.72
N THR A 601 -12.15 -1.12 -26.14
CA THR A 601 -12.28 0.00 -25.19
C THR A 601 -12.65 1.31 -25.90
N ASN A 602 -12.21 1.51 -27.15
CA ASN A 602 -12.67 2.61 -28.01
C ASN A 602 -13.96 2.29 -28.79
N GLU A 603 -14.57 1.13 -28.53
CA GLU A 603 -15.82 0.66 -29.15
C GLU A 603 -15.73 0.60 -30.69
N TYR A 604 -14.58 0.17 -31.20
CA TYR A 604 -14.32 -0.06 -32.62
C TYR A 604 -14.49 1.20 -33.48
N ILE A 605 -14.15 2.37 -32.94
CA ILE A 605 -14.29 3.68 -33.62
C ILE A 605 -13.49 3.77 -34.93
N TYR A 606 -12.43 2.97 -35.09
CA TYR A 606 -11.58 2.95 -36.28
C TYR A 606 -12.33 2.44 -37.53
N ASN A 607 -12.36 3.27 -38.58
CA ASN A 607 -12.87 2.93 -39.91
C ASN A 607 -12.27 1.63 -40.48
N GLN A 608 -13.07 0.94 -41.29
CA GLN A 608 -12.75 -0.29 -42.01
C GLN A 608 -12.88 -0.01 -43.51
N SER A 609 -12.06 -0.67 -44.33
CA SER A 609 -12.08 -0.58 -45.79
C SER A 609 -12.65 -1.85 -46.42
N GLU A 610 -13.15 -1.77 -47.67
CA GLU A 610 -13.67 -2.95 -48.38
C GLU A 610 -12.67 -4.12 -48.49
N HIS A 611 -11.37 -3.83 -48.46
CA HIS A 611 -10.32 -4.85 -48.45
C HIS A 611 -10.24 -5.57 -47.10
N GLU A 612 -10.37 -4.83 -45.99
CA GLU A 612 -10.51 -5.39 -44.65
C GLU A 612 -11.81 -6.21 -44.54
N ASP A 613 -12.95 -5.72 -45.04
CA ASP A 613 -14.23 -6.45 -44.95
C ASP A 613 -14.17 -7.83 -45.64
N LYS A 614 -13.52 -7.90 -46.81
CA LYS A 614 -13.28 -9.14 -47.56
C LYS A 614 -12.34 -10.08 -46.80
N ALA A 615 -11.24 -9.56 -46.25
CA ALA A 615 -10.28 -10.35 -45.48
C ALA A 615 -10.87 -10.84 -44.15
N LEU A 616 -11.66 -10.01 -43.46
CA LEU A 616 -12.36 -10.33 -42.22
C LEU A 616 -13.37 -11.46 -42.45
N THR A 617 -14.18 -11.37 -43.51
CA THR A 617 -15.14 -12.42 -43.89
C THR A 617 -14.44 -13.76 -44.16
N ALA A 618 -13.27 -13.74 -44.81
CA ALA A 618 -12.47 -14.93 -45.04
C ALA A 618 -11.90 -15.50 -43.74
N LEU A 619 -11.39 -14.66 -42.83
CA LEU A 619 -10.84 -15.06 -41.54
C LEU A 619 -11.91 -15.62 -40.59
N GLU A 620 -13.10 -14.99 -40.54
CA GLU A 620 -14.26 -15.50 -39.80
C GLU A 620 -14.66 -16.90 -40.30
N SER A 621 -14.71 -17.08 -41.63
CA SER A 621 -15.08 -18.34 -42.27
C SER A 621 -14.05 -19.45 -41.99
N ALA A 622 -12.75 -19.14 -42.10
CA ALA A 622 -11.67 -20.07 -41.79
C ALA A 622 -11.68 -20.47 -40.30
N THR A 623 -11.83 -19.50 -39.40
CA THR A 623 -11.90 -19.72 -37.94
C THR A 623 -13.07 -20.64 -37.57
N LYS A 624 -14.25 -20.42 -38.17
CA LYS A 624 -15.41 -21.29 -38.01
C LYS A 624 -15.18 -22.69 -38.55
N GLN A 625 -14.49 -22.83 -39.69
CA GLN A 625 -14.14 -24.14 -40.26
C GLN A 625 -13.18 -24.92 -39.36
N THR A 626 -12.15 -24.27 -38.82
CA THR A 626 -11.20 -24.89 -37.87
C THR A 626 -11.94 -25.44 -36.63
N LEU A 627 -12.82 -24.64 -36.02
CA LEU A 627 -13.62 -25.08 -34.87
C LEU A 627 -14.59 -26.22 -35.22
N ASN A 628 -15.22 -26.18 -36.40
CA ASN A 628 -16.10 -27.27 -36.87
C ASN A 628 -15.34 -28.60 -37.10
N ASN A 629 -14.03 -28.54 -37.41
CA ASN A 629 -13.18 -29.72 -37.53
C ASN A 629 -12.74 -30.28 -36.15
N GLY A 630 -13.01 -29.57 -35.05
CA GLY A 630 -12.56 -29.91 -33.69
C GLY A 630 -11.20 -29.32 -33.31
N ASP A 631 -10.58 -28.55 -34.21
CA ASP A 631 -9.29 -27.90 -34.02
C ASP A 631 -9.44 -26.51 -33.35
N GLN A 632 -8.36 -26.03 -32.73
CA GLN A 632 -8.30 -24.70 -32.13
C GLN A 632 -7.73 -23.69 -33.15
N PRO A 633 -8.42 -22.57 -33.45
CA PRO A 633 -7.87 -21.48 -34.25
C PRO A 633 -6.63 -20.86 -33.59
N SER A 634 -5.71 -20.33 -34.40
CA SER A 634 -4.51 -19.71 -33.85
C SER A 634 -4.83 -18.47 -33.01
N PRO A 635 -4.07 -18.19 -31.94
CA PRO A 635 -4.23 -16.96 -31.16
C PRO A 635 -4.23 -15.70 -32.03
N GLN A 636 -3.36 -15.64 -33.06
CA GLN A 636 -3.30 -14.55 -34.03
C GLN A 636 -4.65 -14.29 -34.72
N SER A 637 -5.32 -15.35 -35.18
CA SER A 637 -6.64 -15.25 -35.82
C SER A 637 -7.69 -14.71 -34.85
N ILE A 638 -7.72 -15.22 -33.62
CA ILE A 638 -8.68 -14.79 -32.58
C ILE A 638 -8.45 -13.33 -32.16
N LEU A 639 -7.19 -12.94 -31.92
CA LEU A 639 -6.84 -11.56 -31.54
C LEU A 639 -7.09 -10.58 -32.70
N CYS A 640 -6.83 -10.98 -33.94
CA CYS A 640 -7.17 -10.19 -35.11
C CYS A 640 -8.69 -9.96 -35.20
N LEU A 641 -9.51 -11.02 -35.13
CA LEU A 641 -10.98 -10.93 -35.12
C LEU A 641 -11.52 -10.06 -33.96
N ALA A 642 -10.91 -10.19 -32.78
CA ALA A 642 -11.25 -9.40 -31.59
C ALA A 642 -11.01 -7.88 -31.75
N SER A 643 -10.12 -7.47 -32.67
CA SER A 643 -9.84 -6.06 -33.00
C SER A 643 -10.85 -5.43 -33.97
N TYR A 644 -11.74 -6.23 -34.57
CA TYR A 644 -12.81 -5.77 -35.48
C TYR A 644 -14.22 -5.88 -34.86
N ARG A 645 -14.47 -6.84 -33.95
CA ARG A 645 -15.77 -7.05 -33.29
C ARG A 645 -15.59 -7.71 -31.90
N PRO A 646 -16.47 -7.45 -30.91
CA PRO A 646 -16.45 -8.17 -29.64
C PRO A 646 -16.56 -9.68 -29.83
N LEU A 647 -15.75 -10.46 -29.10
CA LEU A 647 -15.72 -11.92 -29.27
C LEU A 647 -17.07 -12.58 -28.92
N ASN A 648 -17.82 -12.06 -27.96
CA ASN A 648 -19.15 -12.59 -27.60
C ASN A 648 -20.22 -12.44 -28.69
N GLN A 649 -19.96 -11.68 -29.77
CA GLN A 649 -20.85 -11.58 -30.94
C GLN A 649 -20.61 -12.69 -31.97
N TYR A 650 -19.59 -13.53 -31.79
CA TYR A 650 -19.41 -14.74 -32.59
C TYR A 650 -20.03 -15.95 -31.87
N GLU A 651 -20.96 -16.64 -32.54
CA GLU A 651 -21.63 -17.87 -32.05
C GLU A 651 -20.63 -18.95 -31.59
N TRP A 652 -19.46 -19.02 -32.23
CA TRP A 652 -18.43 -20.01 -31.93
C TRP A 652 -17.54 -19.65 -30.72
N SER A 653 -17.67 -18.45 -30.14
CA SER A 653 -16.80 -17.96 -29.05
C SER A 653 -16.81 -18.85 -27.82
N GLY A 654 -17.95 -19.45 -27.47
CA GLY A 654 -18.07 -20.42 -26.38
C GLY A 654 -17.38 -21.77 -26.62
N SER A 655 -16.88 -22.02 -27.84
CA SER A 655 -16.14 -23.25 -28.20
C SER A 655 -14.61 -23.07 -28.16
N LEU A 656 -14.11 -21.85 -27.90
CA LEU A 656 -12.67 -21.60 -27.79
C LEU A 656 -12.08 -22.28 -26.56
N ARG A 657 -10.90 -22.91 -26.73
CA ARG A 657 -10.01 -23.22 -25.61
C ARG A 657 -9.26 -21.95 -25.22
N ILE A 658 -9.23 -21.63 -23.94
CA ILE A 658 -8.56 -20.42 -23.44
C ILE A 658 -7.11 -20.73 -23.17
N THR A 659 -6.23 -19.94 -23.75
CA THR A 659 -4.77 -19.99 -23.57
C THR A 659 -4.29 -18.65 -23.04
N ASN A 660 -3.10 -18.63 -22.41
CA ASN A 660 -2.55 -17.44 -21.76
C ASN A 660 -2.44 -16.24 -22.72
N GLU A 661 -2.26 -16.49 -24.01
CA GLU A 661 -2.07 -15.47 -25.05
C GLU A 661 -3.37 -14.73 -25.40
N ILE A 662 -4.54 -15.31 -25.07
CA ILE A 662 -5.86 -14.72 -25.33
C ILE A 662 -6.71 -14.51 -24.05
N GLU A 663 -6.22 -14.88 -22.87
CA GLU A 663 -6.99 -14.89 -21.61
C GLU A 663 -7.57 -13.51 -21.25
N ASP A 664 -6.77 -12.45 -21.29
CA ASP A 664 -7.22 -11.07 -21.00
C ASP A 664 -8.31 -10.61 -21.99
N VAL A 665 -8.11 -10.89 -23.28
CA VAL A 665 -9.05 -10.51 -24.35
C VAL A 665 -10.34 -11.30 -24.22
N PHE A 666 -10.28 -12.62 -24.00
CA PHE A 666 -11.46 -13.45 -23.79
C PHE A 666 -12.23 -13.04 -22.52
N THR A 667 -11.51 -12.72 -21.45
CA THR A 667 -12.14 -12.23 -20.21
C THR A 667 -12.90 -10.93 -20.47
N ARG A 668 -12.26 -9.95 -21.12
CA ARG A 668 -12.83 -8.62 -21.35
C ARG A 668 -13.94 -8.60 -22.42
N LEU A 669 -13.83 -9.43 -23.47
CA LEU A 669 -14.75 -9.44 -24.62
C LEU A 669 -15.80 -10.57 -24.57
N VAL A 670 -15.68 -11.55 -23.67
CA VAL A 670 -16.63 -12.68 -23.53
C VAL A 670 -17.13 -12.85 -22.11
N VAL A 671 -16.25 -13.06 -21.13
CA VAL A 671 -16.65 -13.38 -19.75
C VAL A 671 -17.40 -12.22 -19.10
N GLU A 672 -16.85 -11.01 -19.18
CA GLU A 672 -17.47 -9.81 -18.60
C GLU A 672 -18.83 -9.47 -19.23
N PRO A 673 -18.99 -9.36 -20.58
CA PRO A 673 -20.31 -9.14 -21.19
C PRO A 673 -21.33 -10.23 -20.86
N ASN A 674 -20.92 -11.49 -20.75
CA ASN A 674 -21.81 -12.59 -20.38
C ASN A 674 -22.22 -12.55 -18.90
N GLN A 675 -21.39 -12.00 -18.01
CA GLN A 675 -21.76 -11.70 -16.62
C GLN A 675 -22.74 -10.52 -16.57
N GLU A 676 -22.48 -9.45 -17.31
CA GLU A 676 -23.38 -8.29 -17.44
C GLU A 676 -24.76 -8.72 -17.95
N ALA A 677 -24.84 -9.55 -18.99
CA ALA A 677 -26.10 -10.07 -19.50
C ALA A 677 -26.90 -10.89 -18.47
N LYS A 678 -26.24 -11.62 -17.57
CA LYS A 678 -26.90 -12.32 -16.46
C LYS A 678 -27.41 -11.35 -15.41
N LEU A 679 -26.58 -10.40 -14.97
CA LEU A 679 -26.97 -9.36 -14.01
C LEU A 679 -28.19 -8.56 -14.51
N LYS A 680 -28.25 -8.26 -15.81
CA LYS A 680 -29.36 -7.57 -16.47
C LYS A 680 -30.73 -8.20 -16.21
N SER A 681 -30.78 -9.54 -16.08
CA SER A 681 -32.02 -10.28 -15.87
C SER A 681 -32.53 -10.32 -14.42
N ILE A 682 -31.71 -9.88 -13.45
CA ILE A 682 -32.02 -9.95 -12.02
C ILE A 682 -32.01 -8.59 -11.31
N LEU A 683 -31.62 -7.51 -12.00
CA LEU A 683 -31.64 -6.16 -11.45
C LEU A 683 -33.09 -5.71 -11.17
N PRO A 684 -33.37 -5.11 -10.00
CA PRO A 684 -34.70 -4.64 -9.69
C PRO A 684 -35.09 -3.45 -10.57
N VAL A 685 -36.38 -3.38 -10.90
CA VAL A 685 -37.00 -2.30 -11.66
C VAL A 685 -38.06 -1.66 -10.77
N LEU A 686 -38.00 -0.34 -10.58
CA LEU A 686 -38.96 0.39 -9.74
C LEU A 686 -40.34 0.44 -10.40
N GLU A 687 -40.36 0.76 -11.69
CA GLU A 687 -41.55 0.96 -12.51
C GLU A 687 -41.18 0.79 -14.00
N ALA A 688 -42.17 0.49 -14.84
CA ALA A 688 -41.98 0.59 -16.29
C ALA A 688 -41.75 2.07 -16.70
N ILE A 689 -40.60 2.37 -17.32
CA ILE A 689 -40.31 3.71 -17.86
C ILE A 689 -41.27 4.01 -19.02
N THR A 690 -42.20 4.94 -18.80
CA THR A 690 -43.25 5.35 -19.78
C THR A 690 -43.03 6.72 -20.42
N ASP A 691 -42.21 7.60 -19.83
CA ASP A 691 -41.92 8.91 -20.44
C ASP A 691 -41.24 8.76 -21.80
N GLU A 692 -41.58 9.62 -22.77
CA GLU A 692 -41.11 9.50 -24.15
C GLU A 692 -39.62 9.85 -24.28
N VAL A 693 -39.16 10.88 -23.57
CA VAL A 693 -37.76 11.32 -23.58
C VAL A 693 -36.90 10.32 -22.82
N SER A 694 -37.28 9.94 -21.60
CA SER A 694 -36.61 8.87 -20.84
C SER A 694 -36.56 7.56 -21.61
N SER A 695 -37.61 7.20 -22.37
CA SER A 695 -37.59 6.02 -23.24
C SER A 695 -36.58 6.14 -24.38
N LYS A 696 -36.45 7.31 -25.02
CA LYS A 696 -35.44 7.55 -26.07
C LYS A 696 -34.02 7.51 -25.51
N VAL A 697 -33.78 8.18 -24.38
CA VAL A 697 -32.49 8.22 -23.67
C VAL A 697 -32.10 6.82 -23.18
N ARG A 698 -33.03 6.07 -22.58
CA ARG A 698 -32.84 4.65 -22.24
C ARG A 698 -32.40 3.85 -23.46
N ASN A 699 -33.14 3.92 -24.56
CA ASN A 699 -32.86 3.12 -25.75
C ASN A 699 -31.46 3.42 -26.33
N GLN A 700 -30.94 4.65 -26.17
CA GLN A 700 -29.57 4.99 -26.54
C GLN A 700 -28.53 4.25 -25.67
N TYR A 701 -28.67 4.28 -24.34
CA TYR A 701 -27.71 3.66 -23.42
C TYR A 701 -27.90 2.15 -23.21
N GLU A 702 -29.05 1.59 -23.59
CA GLU A 702 -29.29 0.15 -23.65
C GLU A 702 -28.42 -0.52 -24.73
N VAL A 703 -28.23 0.18 -25.86
CA VAL A 703 -27.36 -0.22 -26.98
C VAL A 703 -25.90 0.16 -26.71
N SER A 704 -25.65 1.33 -26.11
CA SER A 704 -24.30 1.87 -25.89
C SER A 704 -24.11 2.31 -24.42
N PRO A 705 -23.82 1.38 -23.49
CA PRO A 705 -23.62 1.71 -22.07
C PRO A 705 -22.45 2.67 -21.87
N TYR A 706 -22.72 3.82 -21.26
CA TYR A 706 -21.77 4.93 -21.13
C TYR A 706 -21.64 5.40 -19.66
N PRO A 707 -20.45 5.83 -19.22
CA PRO A 707 -19.14 5.72 -19.88
C PRO A 707 -18.51 4.33 -19.72
N ARG A 708 -17.78 3.78 -20.70
CA ARG A 708 -16.98 2.56 -20.47
C ARG A 708 -15.65 2.91 -19.77
N TRP A 709 -15.25 2.13 -18.76
CA TRP A 709 -14.03 2.38 -17.98
C TRP A 709 -13.42 1.10 -17.40
N VAL A 710 -12.08 1.00 -17.39
CA VAL A 710 -11.38 -0.22 -16.91
C VAL A 710 -10.99 -0.12 -15.43
N ASN A 711 -10.29 0.95 -15.06
CA ASN A 711 -9.83 1.24 -13.69
C ASN A 711 -10.40 2.58 -13.19
N LEU A 712 -10.42 2.76 -11.87
CA LEU A 712 -10.97 3.95 -11.20
C LEU A 712 -10.00 4.46 -10.12
N GLY A 713 -9.96 5.77 -9.90
CA GLY A 713 -9.32 6.34 -8.71
C GLY A 713 -10.31 6.37 -7.54
N LEU A 714 -10.03 5.60 -6.49
CA LEU A 714 -10.82 5.55 -5.27
C LEU A 714 -10.13 6.31 -4.13
N ARG A 715 -10.94 6.87 -3.23
CA ARG A 715 -10.44 7.40 -1.96
C ARG A 715 -9.85 6.26 -1.14
N LEU A 716 -8.64 6.45 -0.61
CA LEU A 716 -7.91 5.41 0.14
C LEU A 716 -8.61 4.95 1.43
N GLN A 717 -9.34 5.87 2.07
CA GLN A 717 -10.10 5.61 3.31
C GLN A 717 -11.38 6.46 3.29
N PRO A 718 -12.57 5.87 3.44
CA PRO A 718 -13.82 6.61 3.61
C PRO A 718 -13.76 7.56 4.80
N ALA A 719 -14.37 8.74 4.68
CA ALA A 719 -14.37 9.77 5.72
C ALA A 719 -15.79 10.07 6.24
N PRO A 720 -15.95 10.54 7.49
CA PRO A 720 -17.23 11.06 7.97
C PRO A 720 -17.61 12.32 7.18
N ILE A 721 -18.91 12.67 7.16
CA ILE A 721 -19.42 13.78 6.34
C ILE A 721 -18.77 15.11 6.74
N SER A 722 -18.58 15.37 8.03
CA SER A 722 -17.85 16.53 8.56
C SER A 722 -16.52 16.77 7.83
N LYS A 723 -15.65 15.75 7.81
CA LYS A 723 -14.35 15.81 7.13
C LYS A 723 -14.47 15.97 5.61
N VAL A 724 -15.45 15.33 4.95
CA VAL A 724 -15.65 15.49 3.50
C VAL A 724 -16.10 16.93 3.18
N VAL A 725 -16.99 17.50 3.98
CA VAL A 725 -17.47 18.89 3.87
C VAL A 725 -16.32 19.89 4.06
N GLU A 726 -15.44 19.65 5.05
CA GLU A 726 -14.25 20.47 5.32
C GLU A 726 -13.22 20.40 4.18
N GLU A 727 -12.97 19.22 3.63
CA GLU A 727 -12.04 19.01 2.51
C GLU A 727 -12.53 19.72 1.23
N ILE A 728 -13.83 19.63 0.91
CA ILE A 728 -14.45 20.31 -0.24
C ILE A 728 -14.64 21.82 0.03
N LYS A 729 -14.62 22.23 1.32
CA LYS A 729 -14.83 23.61 1.80
C LYS A 729 -16.22 24.14 1.42
N LEU A 730 -17.26 23.39 1.78
CA LEU A 730 -18.65 23.80 1.56
C LEU A 730 -19.14 24.78 2.64
N ASN A 731 -19.88 25.80 2.22
CA ASN A 731 -20.61 26.69 3.13
C ASN A 731 -21.97 26.07 3.49
N LEU A 732 -22.05 25.43 4.66
CA LEU A 732 -23.31 24.89 5.18
C LEU A 732 -24.21 25.99 5.75
N PHE A 733 -25.51 25.70 5.75
CA PHE A 733 -26.58 26.50 6.35
C PHE A 733 -27.31 25.74 7.48
N ASP A 734 -27.16 24.41 7.51
CA ASP A 734 -27.48 23.53 8.63
C ASP A 734 -26.29 22.60 8.88
N ASP A 735 -25.73 22.62 10.09
CA ASP A 735 -24.58 21.80 10.46
C ASP A 735 -24.95 20.38 10.90
N ALA A 736 -26.24 20.06 11.13
CA ALA A 736 -26.69 18.76 11.63
C ALA A 736 -26.27 17.58 10.72
N ILE A 737 -26.06 17.83 9.43
CA ILE A 737 -25.55 16.85 8.45
C ILE A 737 -24.13 16.35 8.79
N LYS A 738 -23.33 17.11 9.55
CA LYS A 738 -21.98 16.71 10.00
C LYS A 738 -22.02 15.56 11.01
N GLU A 739 -23.10 15.44 11.78
CA GLU A 739 -23.31 14.42 12.82
C GLU A 739 -23.81 13.07 12.25
N VAL A 740 -24.08 12.97 10.95
CA VAL A 740 -24.57 11.75 10.32
C VAL A 740 -23.43 10.76 10.07
N GLU A 741 -23.29 9.77 10.95
CA GLU A 741 -22.24 8.75 10.89
C GLU A 741 -22.37 7.76 9.71
N ALA A 742 -23.59 7.52 9.24
CA ALA A 742 -23.92 6.47 8.26
C ALA A 742 -24.99 6.96 7.24
N PRO A 743 -24.62 7.85 6.30
CA PRO A 743 -25.57 8.51 5.41
C PRO A 743 -26.23 7.54 4.43
N ASN A 744 -27.53 7.74 4.22
CA ASN A 744 -28.27 7.15 3.10
C ASN A 744 -28.11 8.09 1.90
N ILE A 745 -27.58 7.57 0.80
CA ILE A 745 -27.22 8.35 -0.38
C ILE A 745 -28.01 7.85 -1.58
N LEU A 746 -28.62 8.76 -2.34
CA LEU A 746 -29.19 8.48 -3.66
C LEU A 746 -28.25 9.01 -4.75
N ILE A 747 -27.92 8.17 -5.73
CA ILE A 747 -27.21 8.57 -6.95
C ILE A 747 -28.19 8.44 -8.12
N ALA A 748 -28.67 9.56 -8.63
CA ALA A 748 -29.60 9.61 -9.75
C ALA A 748 -28.82 9.59 -11.08
N GLY A 749 -29.12 8.59 -11.93
CA GLY A 749 -28.43 8.26 -13.18
C GLY A 749 -26.94 8.02 -12.99
N CYS A 750 -26.61 6.90 -12.34
CA CYS A 750 -25.23 6.50 -12.07
C CYS A 750 -24.46 6.03 -13.31
N GLY A 751 -25.13 5.87 -14.47
CA GLY A 751 -24.58 5.27 -15.68
C GLY A 751 -23.99 3.90 -15.39
N THR A 752 -22.77 3.67 -15.87
CA THR A 752 -21.95 2.47 -15.60
C THR A 752 -21.29 2.44 -14.22
N GLY A 753 -21.81 3.20 -13.25
CA GLY A 753 -21.46 3.12 -11.83
C GLY A 753 -20.21 3.88 -11.39
N GLN A 754 -19.49 4.55 -12.30
CA GLN A 754 -18.24 5.24 -11.97
C GLN A 754 -18.43 6.27 -10.82
N HIS A 755 -19.56 7.00 -10.85
CA HIS A 755 -19.94 7.97 -9.84
C HIS A 755 -20.37 7.29 -8.53
N SER A 756 -21.33 6.37 -8.57
CA SER A 756 -21.84 5.67 -7.38
C SER A 756 -20.75 4.94 -6.60
N ILE A 757 -19.82 4.28 -7.30
CA ILE A 757 -18.66 3.61 -6.72
C ILE A 757 -17.71 4.60 -6.05
N GLY A 758 -17.47 5.76 -6.67
CA GLY A 758 -16.68 6.84 -6.08
C GLY A 758 -17.30 7.41 -4.81
N THR A 759 -18.62 7.62 -4.80
CA THR A 759 -19.36 8.17 -3.64
C THR A 759 -19.45 7.16 -2.49
N ALA A 760 -19.66 5.87 -2.78
CA ALA A 760 -19.65 4.79 -1.79
C ALA A 760 -18.29 4.63 -1.08
N ALA A 761 -17.18 4.89 -1.79
CA ALA A 761 -15.83 4.92 -1.23
C ALA A 761 -15.47 6.26 -0.55
N ARG A 762 -16.23 7.34 -0.81
CA ARG A 762 -16.01 8.68 -0.23
C ARG A 762 -16.50 8.74 1.22
N PHE A 763 -17.72 8.29 1.47
CA PHE A 763 -18.42 8.46 2.75
C PHE A 763 -18.38 7.20 3.63
N LYS A 764 -17.83 7.32 4.84
CA LYS A 764 -17.78 6.25 5.85
C LYS A 764 -19.20 5.83 6.24
N GLY A 765 -19.42 4.52 6.39
CA GLY A 765 -20.71 3.96 6.82
C GLY A 765 -21.88 4.16 5.86
N SER A 766 -21.66 4.75 4.69
CA SER A 766 -22.71 5.12 3.75
C SER A 766 -23.47 3.91 3.19
N LYS A 767 -24.76 4.12 2.89
CA LYS A 767 -25.62 3.18 2.15
C LYS A 767 -26.11 3.85 0.89
N VAL A 768 -25.62 3.40 -0.26
CA VAL A 768 -25.90 4.03 -1.56
C VAL A 768 -26.98 3.26 -2.31
N ILE A 769 -27.99 3.98 -2.82
CA ILE A 769 -28.87 3.48 -3.88
C ILE A 769 -28.49 4.23 -5.15
N ALA A 770 -28.12 3.49 -6.18
CA ALA A 770 -27.73 4.01 -7.48
C ALA A 770 -28.76 3.59 -8.52
N ILE A 771 -29.38 4.56 -9.18
CA ILE A 771 -30.41 4.33 -10.20
C ILE A 771 -29.91 4.75 -11.57
N ASP A 772 -30.48 4.14 -12.61
CA ASP A 772 -30.31 4.57 -14.00
C ASP A 772 -31.51 4.14 -14.85
N LEU A 773 -31.64 4.72 -16.04
CA LEU A 773 -32.64 4.29 -17.01
C LEU A 773 -32.24 2.97 -17.70
N SER A 774 -30.94 2.73 -17.91
CA SER A 774 -30.42 1.59 -18.68
C SER A 774 -30.01 0.41 -17.78
N LEU A 775 -30.69 -0.73 -17.97
CA LEU A 775 -30.30 -2.00 -17.35
C LEU A 775 -28.94 -2.48 -17.86
N SER A 776 -28.56 -2.19 -19.12
CA SER A 776 -27.21 -2.47 -19.61
C SER A 776 -26.15 -1.67 -18.84
N SER A 777 -26.39 -0.38 -18.55
CA SER A 777 -25.48 0.46 -17.75
C SER A 777 -25.38 -0.03 -16.31
N LEU A 778 -26.51 -0.33 -15.67
CA LEU A 778 -26.57 -0.86 -14.30
C LEU A 778 -25.89 -2.23 -14.17
N SER A 779 -25.97 -3.07 -15.20
CA SER A 779 -25.31 -4.39 -15.21
C SER A 779 -23.78 -4.24 -15.18
N TYR A 780 -23.26 -3.27 -15.94
CA TYR A 780 -21.84 -2.89 -15.89
C TYR A 780 -21.46 -2.35 -14.52
N ALA A 781 -22.25 -1.41 -13.99
CA ALA A 781 -22.05 -0.80 -12.67
C ALA A 781 -21.98 -1.86 -11.56
N ARG A 782 -22.93 -2.80 -11.57
CA ARG A 782 -23.01 -3.91 -10.62
C ARG A 782 -21.79 -4.83 -10.72
N ARG A 783 -21.40 -5.26 -11.92
CA ARG A 783 -20.21 -6.09 -12.12
C ARG A 783 -18.94 -5.39 -11.64
N LYS A 784 -18.75 -4.11 -11.96
CA LYS A 784 -17.57 -3.34 -11.51
C LYS A 784 -17.54 -3.14 -10.00
N THR A 785 -18.71 -2.99 -9.37
CA THR A 785 -18.85 -2.93 -7.90
C THR A 785 -18.41 -4.25 -7.25
N GLU A 786 -18.84 -5.39 -7.80
CA GLU A 786 -18.43 -6.73 -7.38
C GLU A 786 -16.92 -6.98 -7.60
N GLU A 787 -16.36 -6.56 -8.75
CA GLU A 787 -14.93 -6.67 -9.07
C GLU A 787 -14.05 -5.88 -8.08
N LEU A 788 -14.53 -4.73 -7.60
CA LEU A 788 -13.84 -3.87 -6.64
C LEU A 788 -14.10 -4.25 -5.17
N GLY A 789 -14.93 -5.27 -4.91
CA GLY A 789 -15.26 -5.73 -3.56
C GLY A 789 -16.09 -4.75 -2.72
N ILE A 790 -16.79 -3.82 -3.36
CA ILE A 790 -17.62 -2.81 -2.69
C ILE A 790 -19.01 -3.38 -2.41
N GLN A 791 -19.52 -3.20 -1.19
CA GLN A 791 -20.72 -3.90 -0.71
C GLN A 791 -21.87 -2.97 -0.32
N ASN A 792 -21.64 -1.66 -0.26
CA ASN A 792 -22.59 -0.66 0.23
C ASN A 792 -23.35 0.08 -0.89
N ILE A 793 -23.58 -0.58 -2.03
CA ILE A 793 -24.33 -0.04 -3.17
C ILE A 793 -25.38 -1.05 -3.66
N ASP A 794 -26.64 -0.61 -3.64
CA ASP A 794 -27.74 -1.27 -4.34
C ASP A 794 -28.01 -0.56 -5.68
N TYR A 795 -28.31 -1.34 -6.73
CA TYR A 795 -28.59 -0.84 -8.08
C TYR A 795 -30.03 -1.15 -8.49
N MET A 796 -30.70 -0.20 -9.15
CA MET A 796 -32.10 -0.36 -9.56
C MET A 796 -32.41 0.45 -10.83
N GLN A 797 -33.20 -0.10 -11.76
CA GLN A 797 -33.73 0.68 -12.88
C GLN A 797 -34.86 1.57 -12.40
N ALA A 798 -34.77 2.88 -12.64
CA ALA A 798 -35.82 3.84 -12.33
C ALA A 798 -35.71 5.09 -13.21
N ASP A 799 -36.86 5.69 -13.52
CA ASP A 799 -36.94 7.08 -13.94
C ASP A 799 -36.83 8.00 -12.71
N ILE A 800 -36.21 9.17 -12.87
CA ILE A 800 -36.17 10.21 -11.82
C ILE A 800 -37.59 10.67 -11.48
N LEU A 801 -38.49 10.75 -12.48
CA LEU A 801 -39.88 11.18 -12.30
C LEU A 801 -40.70 10.22 -11.42
N ASP A 802 -40.31 8.95 -11.34
CA ASP A 802 -41.00 7.91 -10.56
C ASP A 802 -40.50 7.76 -9.12
N LEU A 803 -39.43 8.47 -8.71
CA LEU A 803 -38.76 8.20 -7.43
C LEU A 803 -39.61 8.46 -6.18
N GLY A 804 -40.68 9.26 -6.28
CA GLY A 804 -41.66 9.38 -5.19
C GLY A 804 -42.24 8.02 -4.75
N LYS A 805 -42.28 7.03 -5.66
CA LYS A 805 -42.73 5.65 -5.39
C LYS A 805 -41.79 4.87 -4.45
N LEU A 806 -40.53 5.29 -4.27
CA LEU A 806 -39.62 4.69 -3.30
C LEU A 806 -40.06 4.92 -1.83
N GLY A 807 -40.83 5.97 -1.55
CA GLY A 807 -41.28 6.30 -0.19
C GLY A 807 -40.14 6.54 0.80
N ARG A 808 -38.97 7.00 0.31
CA ARG A 808 -37.73 7.17 1.10
C ARG A 808 -37.14 8.55 0.92
N GLN A 809 -36.51 9.05 1.98
CA GLN A 809 -35.68 10.26 1.93
C GLN A 809 -34.23 9.95 2.29
N PHE A 810 -33.33 10.74 1.71
CA PHE A 810 -31.88 10.54 1.75
C PHE A 810 -31.17 11.71 2.44
N ASP A 811 -30.04 11.40 3.06
CA ASP A 811 -29.16 12.38 3.72
C ASP A 811 -28.34 13.15 2.67
N ILE A 812 -27.98 12.47 1.56
CA ILE A 812 -27.32 13.04 0.40
C ILE A 812 -28.03 12.59 -0.89
N VAL A 813 -28.21 13.49 -1.85
CA VAL A 813 -28.67 13.17 -3.22
C VAL A 813 -27.65 13.71 -4.24
N GLU A 814 -27.10 12.86 -5.11
CA GLU A 814 -26.16 13.28 -6.15
C GLU A 814 -26.72 12.96 -7.54
N SER A 815 -26.70 13.94 -8.44
CA SER A 815 -27.23 13.84 -9.81
C SER A 815 -26.31 14.59 -10.78
N ALA A 816 -25.17 13.98 -11.10
CA ALA A 816 -24.20 14.53 -12.03
C ALA A 816 -24.29 13.81 -13.39
N GLY A 817 -24.93 14.45 -14.37
CA GLY A 817 -24.99 13.93 -15.75
C GLY A 817 -26.38 13.72 -16.36
N VAL A 818 -27.48 14.02 -15.65
CA VAL A 818 -28.80 13.43 -16.00
C VAL A 818 -29.91 14.45 -16.19
N LEU A 819 -30.08 15.39 -15.25
CA LEU A 819 -31.19 16.36 -15.29
C LEU A 819 -31.27 17.12 -16.61
N HIS A 820 -30.11 17.44 -17.19
CA HIS A 820 -30.02 18.18 -18.44
C HIS A 820 -30.36 17.35 -19.70
N HIS A 821 -30.65 16.05 -19.58
CA HIS A 821 -31.17 15.21 -20.66
C HIS A 821 -32.68 14.95 -20.59
N MET A 822 -33.34 15.37 -19.50
CA MET A 822 -34.79 15.23 -19.31
C MET A 822 -35.58 16.24 -20.15
N ASP A 823 -36.89 16.00 -20.35
CA ASP A 823 -37.74 16.96 -21.05
C ASP A 823 -37.89 18.27 -20.28
N ASP A 824 -38.30 18.16 -19.00
CA ASP A 824 -38.26 19.22 -18.00
C ASP A 824 -37.22 18.88 -16.90
N PRO A 825 -36.01 19.47 -16.97
CA PRO A 825 -34.97 19.31 -15.94
C PRO A 825 -35.42 19.77 -14.54
N LEU A 826 -36.32 20.75 -14.45
CA LEU A 826 -36.79 21.30 -13.17
C LEU A 826 -37.84 20.39 -12.51
N ALA A 827 -38.68 19.70 -13.30
CA ALA A 827 -39.53 18.64 -12.79
C ALA A 827 -38.70 17.50 -12.17
N GLY A 828 -37.67 17.03 -12.87
CA GLY A 828 -36.74 16.02 -12.33
C GLY A 828 -36.02 16.49 -11.06
N TRP A 829 -35.51 17.72 -11.06
CA TRP A 829 -34.83 18.29 -9.89
C TRP A 829 -35.78 18.43 -8.70
N ARG A 830 -37.05 18.79 -8.91
CA ARG A 830 -38.07 18.83 -7.86
C ARG A 830 -38.27 17.46 -7.18
N VAL A 831 -38.39 16.38 -7.96
CA VAL A 831 -38.52 15.03 -7.39
C VAL A 831 -37.26 14.62 -6.59
N LEU A 832 -36.06 14.99 -7.06
CA LEU A 832 -34.83 14.79 -6.28
C LEU A 832 -34.81 15.60 -4.97
N THR A 833 -35.38 16.81 -4.97
CA THR A 833 -35.52 17.65 -3.78
C THR A 833 -36.55 17.11 -2.79
N ASP A 834 -37.62 16.48 -3.26
CA ASP A 834 -38.60 15.77 -2.41
C ASP A 834 -37.99 14.53 -1.74
N CYS A 835 -37.09 13.84 -2.46
CA CYS A 835 -36.29 12.72 -1.94
C CYS A 835 -35.19 13.16 -0.94
N LEU A 836 -34.90 14.46 -0.81
CA LEU A 836 -33.89 14.96 0.12
C LEU A 836 -34.50 15.34 1.48
N LYS A 837 -33.85 14.92 2.57
CA LYS A 837 -34.22 15.34 3.93
C LYS A 837 -34.00 16.84 4.15
N PRO A 838 -34.76 17.50 5.05
CA PRO A 838 -34.37 18.79 5.61
C PRO A 838 -32.95 18.69 6.22
N GLY A 839 -32.12 19.71 6.02
CA GLY A 839 -30.70 19.72 6.37
C GLY A 839 -29.80 18.90 5.42
N GLY A 840 -30.38 18.08 4.53
CA GLY A 840 -29.66 17.21 3.61
C GLY A 840 -28.91 17.97 2.50
N LEU A 841 -27.86 17.33 1.98
CA LEU A 841 -26.99 17.87 0.93
C LEU A 841 -27.31 17.30 -0.46
N MET A 842 -27.18 18.12 -1.49
CA MET A 842 -27.37 17.72 -2.88
C MET A 842 -26.24 18.18 -3.78
N ASN A 843 -25.71 17.27 -4.61
CA ASN A 843 -24.69 17.56 -5.62
C ASN A 843 -25.30 17.48 -7.03
N ILE A 844 -25.23 18.56 -7.79
CA ILE A 844 -25.87 18.70 -9.11
C ILE A 844 -24.83 18.98 -10.20
N GLY A 845 -24.94 18.26 -11.32
CA GLY A 845 -24.13 18.44 -12.52
C GLY A 845 -24.95 18.95 -13.72
N LEU A 846 -24.68 20.18 -14.17
CA LEU A 846 -25.35 20.82 -15.32
C LEU A 846 -24.34 21.38 -16.34
N TYR A 847 -24.69 21.39 -17.63
CA TYR A 847 -23.83 21.96 -18.67
C TYR A 847 -23.97 23.48 -18.81
N SER A 848 -22.85 24.18 -18.97
CA SER A 848 -22.79 25.63 -19.21
C SER A 848 -23.20 25.99 -20.64
N GLU A 849 -24.14 26.93 -20.78
CA GLU A 849 -24.49 27.54 -22.06
C GLU A 849 -23.27 28.18 -22.73
N MET A 850 -22.47 28.90 -21.95
CA MET A 850 -21.32 29.66 -22.47
C MET A 850 -20.19 28.73 -22.95
N ALA A 851 -19.90 27.65 -22.20
CA ALA A 851 -18.80 26.75 -22.52
C ALA A 851 -19.14 25.76 -23.65
N ARG A 852 -20.41 25.35 -23.79
CA ARG A 852 -20.86 24.34 -24.76
C ARG A 852 -21.01 24.86 -26.20
N GLN A 853 -20.97 26.17 -26.49
CA GLN A 853 -21.28 26.73 -27.83
C GLN A 853 -20.63 25.98 -29.01
N HIS A 854 -19.35 25.65 -28.95
CA HIS A 854 -18.69 24.82 -29.97
C HIS A 854 -19.34 23.46 -30.26
N ILE A 855 -19.92 22.78 -29.26
CA ILE A 855 -20.68 21.52 -29.42
C ILE A 855 -22.07 21.80 -30.01
N VAL A 856 -22.66 22.96 -29.69
CA VAL A 856 -23.92 23.42 -30.31
C VAL A 856 -23.71 23.66 -31.81
N GLU A 857 -22.59 24.27 -32.19
CA GLU A 857 -22.17 24.41 -33.60
C GLU A 857 -22.03 23.03 -34.28
N MET A 858 -21.31 22.06 -33.67
CA MET A 858 -21.22 20.68 -34.19
C MET A 858 -22.61 20.06 -34.44
N ARG A 859 -23.51 20.15 -33.45
CA ARG A 859 -24.85 19.54 -33.50
C ARG A 859 -25.76 20.22 -34.53
N GLN A 860 -25.61 21.54 -34.72
CA GLN A 860 -26.28 22.23 -35.81
C GLN A 860 -25.78 21.78 -37.19
N GLU A 861 -24.49 21.50 -37.37
CA GLU A 861 -23.98 20.95 -38.64
C GLU A 861 -24.51 19.54 -38.92
N ILE A 862 -24.45 18.64 -37.93
CA ILE A 862 -25.02 17.29 -37.99
C ILE A 862 -26.50 17.35 -38.41
N SER A 863 -27.29 18.23 -37.78
CA SER A 863 -28.70 18.43 -38.08
C SER A 863 -28.94 19.00 -39.48
N LYS A 864 -28.23 20.07 -39.87
CA LYS A 864 -28.32 20.70 -41.21
C LYS A 864 -27.92 19.74 -42.34
N ALA A 865 -26.96 18.85 -42.09
CA ALA A 865 -26.49 17.84 -43.04
C ALA A 865 -27.29 16.53 -43.01
N GLY A 866 -28.27 16.38 -42.11
CA GLY A 866 -29.10 15.17 -42.00
C GLY A 866 -28.33 13.92 -41.55
N ILE A 867 -27.24 14.08 -40.80
CA ILE A 867 -26.35 12.98 -40.40
C ILE A 867 -26.98 12.20 -39.24
N GLY A 868 -27.36 10.95 -39.49
CA GLY A 868 -27.95 10.08 -38.47
C GLY A 868 -26.96 9.58 -37.42
N SER A 869 -27.48 9.04 -36.31
CA SER A 869 -26.70 8.55 -35.16
C SER A 869 -26.25 7.08 -35.26
N SER A 870 -26.17 6.53 -36.47
CA SER A 870 -25.60 5.19 -36.71
C SER A 870 -24.08 5.22 -36.68
N ASP A 871 -23.43 4.14 -36.25
CA ASP A 871 -21.96 4.04 -36.14
C ASP A 871 -21.23 4.46 -37.43
N ALA A 872 -21.74 4.02 -38.59
CA ALA A 872 -21.16 4.39 -39.89
C ALA A 872 -21.27 5.90 -40.17
N ALA A 873 -22.42 6.51 -39.90
CA ALA A 873 -22.64 7.94 -40.09
C ALA A 873 -21.80 8.79 -39.11
N MET A 874 -21.73 8.39 -37.83
CA MET A 874 -20.90 9.04 -36.82
C MET A 874 -19.41 8.98 -37.20
N LYS A 875 -18.91 7.81 -37.62
CA LYS A 875 -17.54 7.61 -38.11
C LYS A 875 -17.22 8.42 -39.37
N SER A 876 -18.17 8.50 -40.31
CA SER A 876 -18.04 9.32 -41.51
C SER A 876 -17.88 10.80 -41.15
N PHE A 877 -18.79 11.35 -40.33
CA PHE A 877 -18.72 12.74 -39.88
C PHE A 877 -17.42 13.02 -39.10
N ARG A 878 -17.04 12.11 -38.20
CA ARG A 878 -15.77 12.19 -37.46
C ARG A 878 -14.56 12.34 -38.37
N THR A 879 -14.56 11.62 -39.50
CA THR A 879 -13.49 11.71 -40.51
C THR A 879 -13.44 13.12 -41.13
N THR A 880 -14.60 13.70 -41.48
CA THR A 880 -14.70 15.09 -41.95
C THR A 880 -14.12 16.08 -40.93
N VAL A 881 -14.47 15.93 -39.64
CA VAL A 881 -14.00 16.79 -38.54
C VAL A 881 -12.48 16.71 -38.38
N MET A 882 -11.88 15.52 -38.42
CA MET A 882 -10.42 15.32 -38.33
C MET A 882 -9.66 16.06 -39.44
N THR A 883 -10.22 16.11 -40.65
CA THR A 883 -9.61 16.78 -41.82
C THR A 883 -9.95 18.26 -41.96
N SER A 884 -10.79 18.81 -41.07
CA SER A 884 -11.33 20.16 -41.21
C SER A 884 -10.52 21.21 -40.43
N ASP A 885 -10.37 22.40 -41.00
CA ASP A 885 -9.69 23.54 -40.36
C ASP A 885 -10.61 24.51 -39.61
N GLN A 886 -11.88 24.16 -39.46
CA GLN A 886 -12.83 24.96 -38.70
C GLN A 886 -12.50 24.97 -37.19
N LYS A 887 -12.76 26.09 -36.51
CA LYS A 887 -12.28 26.35 -35.14
C LYS A 887 -12.92 25.42 -34.10
N HIS A 888 -14.23 25.20 -34.17
CA HIS A 888 -14.97 24.27 -33.32
C HIS A 888 -14.57 22.81 -33.59
N HIS A 889 -14.28 22.46 -34.85
CA HIS A 889 -13.69 21.17 -35.20
C HIS A 889 -12.34 20.97 -34.50
N LYS A 890 -11.39 21.91 -34.63
CA LYS A 890 -10.11 21.80 -33.89
C LYS A 890 -10.31 21.76 -32.37
N LYS A 891 -11.34 22.42 -31.82
CA LYS A 891 -11.65 22.36 -30.38
C LYS A 891 -12.14 20.96 -29.96
N ILE A 892 -13.04 20.32 -30.73
CA ILE A 892 -13.61 19.01 -30.38
C ILE A 892 -12.56 17.88 -30.39
N LEU A 893 -11.53 17.98 -31.24
CA LEU A 893 -10.41 17.02 -31.29
C LEU A 893 -9.60 16.92 -29.99
N ASN A 894 -9.73 17.92 -29.09
CA ASN A 894 -9.11 17.90 -27.76
C ASN A 894 -9.98 17.23 -26.68
N SER A 895 -11.23 16.87 -26.99
CA SER A 895 -12.09 16.12 -26.07
C SER A 895 -11.73 14.64 -26.11
N SER A 896 -11.57 14.01 -24.95
CA SER A 896 -11.40 12.55 -24.86
C SER A 896 -12.61 11.79 -25.40
N ASP A 897 -13.80 12.39 -25.32
CA ASP A 897 -15.05 11.79 -25.77
C ASP A 897 -15.12 11.63 -27.29
N PHE A 898 -14.26 12.33 -28.04
CA PHE A 898 -14.13 12.15 -29.50
C PHE A 898 -13.49 10.80 -29.90
N TYR A 899 -12.97 10.01 -28.95
CA TYR A 899 -12.14 8.81 -29.20
C TYR A 899 -12.79 7.48 -28.78
N SER A 900 -14.11 7.44 -28.52
CA SER A 900 -14.89 6.20 -28.42
C SER A 900 -16.32 6.40 -28.93
N LEU A 901 -17.01 5.36 -29.41
CA LEU A 901 -18.31 5.53 -30.08
C LEU A 901 -19.41 6.03 -29.13
N SER A 902 -19.55 5.45 -27.93
CA SER A 902 -20.56 5.88 -26.96
C SER A 902 -20.35 7.33 -26.53
N ALA A 903 -19.10 7.71 -26.25
CA ALA A 903 -18.75 9.06 -25.85
C ALA A 903 -18.93 10.08 -26.99
N LEU A 904 -18.61 9.71 -28.24
CA LEU A 904 -18.83 10.56 -29.41
C LEU A 904 -20.33 10.78 -29.66
N LYS A 905 -21.13 9.72 -29.46
CA LYS A 905 -22.58 9.75 -29.58
C LYS A 905 -23.19 10.66 -28.51
N ASP A 906 -22.74 10.54 -27.27
CA ASP A 906 -23.15 11.39 -26.15
C ASP A 906 -22.75 12.86 -26.36
N LEU A 907 -21.53 13.09 -26.86
CA LEU A 907 -21.01 14.43 -27.15
C LEU A 907 -21.78 15.12 -28.29
N LEU A 908 -22.01 14.43 -29.42
CA LEU A 908 -22.42 15.06 -30.69
C LEU A 908 -23.75 14.59 -31.29
N PHE A 909 -24.29 13.45 -30.86
CA PHE A 909 -25.49 12.85 -31.44
C PHE A 909 -26.59 12.56 -30.39
N HIS A 910 -26.46 13.16 -29.19
CA HIS A 910 -27.41 12.98 -28.10
C HIS A 910 -28.80 13.53 -28.47
N VAL A 911 -29.86 12.80 -28.08
CA VAL A 911 -31.26 13.11 -28.42
C VAL A 911 -31.70 14.47 -27.86
N GLN A 912 -31.31 14.78 -26.62
CA GLN A 912 -31.75 16.00 -25.91
C GLN A 912 -30.66 16.53 -24.98
N GLU A 913 -30.46 17.85 -24.95
CA GLU A 913 -29.56 18.50 -23.99
C GLU A 913 -30.00 19.93 -23.68
N HIS A 914 -30.27 20.17 -22.41
CA HIS A 914 -30.44 21.48 -21.83
C HIS A 914 -29.10 22.02 -21.36
N ARG A 915 -28.97 23.34 -21.44
CA ARG A 915 -27.79 24.10 -21.05
C ARG A 915 -28.27 25.25 -20.18
N PHE A 916 -27.45 25.62 -19.21
CA PHE A 916 -27.83 26.56 -18.16
C PHE A 916 -26.85 27.73 -18.12
N THR A 917 -27.32 28.87 -17.65
CA THR A 917 -26.48 29.95 -17.13
C THR A 917 -26.53 29.93 -15.60
N ILE A 918 -25.53 30.51 -14.94
CA ILE A 918 -25.52 30.62 -13.48
C ILE A 918 -26.77 31.34 -12.91
N PRO A 919 -27.29 32.43 -13.52
CA PRO A 919 -28.58 33.02 -13.13
C PRO A 919 -29.78 32.07 -13.24
N GLN A 920 -29.83 31.18 -14.24
CA GLN A 920 -30.88 30.17 -14.33
C GLN A 920 -30.78 29.14 -13.19
N ILE A 921 -29.57 28.70 -12.85
CA ILE A 921 -29.31 27.82 -11.70
C ILE A 921 -29.77 28.48 -10.40
N GLN A 922 -29.47 29.76 -10.20
CA GLN A 922 -29.89 30.54 -9.04
C GLN A 922 -31.42 30.64 -8.90
N ASN A 923 -32.13 30.79 -10.03
CA ASN A 923 -33.59 30.77 -10.05
C ASN A 923 -34.14 29.39 -9.65
N CYS A 924 -33.62 28.30 -10.24
CA CYS A 924 -34.02 26.93 -9.87
C CYS A 924 -33.78 26.63 -8.39
N LEU A 925 -32.61 26.99 -7.85
CA LEU A 925 -32.30 26.85 -6.42
C LEU A 925 -33.31 27.61 -5.54
N THR A 926 -33.69 28.83 -5.95
CA THR A 926 -34.66 29.66 -5.23
C THR A 926 -36.06 29.03 -5.25
N GLU A 927 -36.51 28.53 -6.40
CA GLU A 927 -37.82 27.87 -6.55
C GLU A 927 -37.92 26.56 -5.75
N LEU A 928 -36.82 25.81 -5.68
CA LEU A 928 -36.73 24.53 -4.97
C LEU A 928 -36.41 24.65 -3.46
N GLY A 929 -36.25 25.86 -2.94
CA GLY A 929 -35.90 26.08 -1.52
C GLY A 929 -34.48 25.63 -1.13
N LEU A 930 -33.58 25.55 -2.10
CA LEU A 930 -32.19 25.10 -1.93
C LEU A 930 -31.23 26.28 -1.76
N LYS A 931 -30.19 26.12 -0.94
CA LYS A 931 -29.11 27.11 -0.75
C LYS A 931 -27.81 26.60 -1.37
N PHE A 932 -27.12 27.46 -2.13
CA PHE A 932 -25.84 27.13 -2.77
C PHE A 932 -24.70 27.05 -1.75
N CYS A 933 -23.97 25.93 -1.73
CA CYS A 933 -22.89 25.66 -0.78
C CYS A 933 -21.48 25.76 -1.39
N GLY A 934 -21.34 25.77 -2.72
CA GLY A 934 -20.06 25.89 -3.42
C GLY A 934 -19.90 24.96 -4.62
N PHE A 935 -18.96 25.27 -5.53
CA PHE A 935 -18.59 24.41 -6.67
C PHE A 935 -17.54 23.35 -6.27
N GLU A 936 -17.72 22.11 -6.75
CA GLU A 936 -16.76 21.00 -6.61
C GLU A 936 -15.74 21.04 -7.75
N ALA A 937 -14.74 21.94 -7.67
CA ALA A 937 -13.67 22.01 -8.68
C ALA A 937 -12.40 22.73 -8.20
N ASP A 938 -11.47 22.02 -7.54
CA ASP A 938 -10.23 22.59 -6.95
C ASP A 938 -9.49 23.58 -7.84
N LYS A 939 -9.20 23.22 -9.11
CA LYS A 939 -8.45 24.10 -10.03
C LYS A 939 -9.26 25.36 -10.41
N ILE A 940 -10.56 25.23 -10.64
CA ILE A 940 -11.45 26.34 -11.03
C ILE A 940 -11.66 27.28 -9.83
N VAL A 941 -11.94 26.73 -8.65
CA VAL A 941 -12.08 27.49 -7.39
C VAL A 941 -10.78 28.19 -7.01
N SER A 942 -9.62 27.55 -7.24
CA SER A 942 -8.31 28.18 -7.00
C SER A 942 -8.05 29.35 -7.94
N HIS A 943 -8.32 29.21 -9.24
CA HIS A 943 -8.18 30.32 -10.20
C HIS A 943 -9.17 31.46 -9.94
N PHE A 944 -10.42 31.15 -9.58
CA PHE A 944 -11.43 32.14 -9.21
C PHE A 944 -10.98 32.99 -8.01
N LYS A 945 -10.36 32.36 -7.01
CA LYS A 945 -9.83 33.04 -5.81
C LYS A 945 -8.64 33.97 -6.07
N LEU A 946 -7.95 33.85 -7.21
CA LEU A 946 -6.89 34.79 -7.60
C LEU A 946 -7.43 36.19 -7.92
N THR A 947 -8.67 36.29 -8.40
CA THR A 947 -9.35 37.55 -8.72
C THR A 947 -10.48 37.91 -7.76
N ASN A 948 -10.96 36.95 -6.96
CA ASN A 948 -12.05 37.12 -5.99
C ASN A 948 -11.57 36.70 -4.59
N THR A 949 -10.99 37.64 -3.84
CA THR A 949 -10.28 37.38 -2.57
C THR A 949 -11.17 37.42 -1.32
N GLY A 950 -12.46 37.76 -1.44
CA GLY A 950 -13.38 37.77 -0.30
C GLY A 950 -13.69 36.35 0.18
N ALA A 951 -13.72 36.13 1.51
CA ALA A 951 -13.92 34.81 2.09
C ALA A 951 -15.27 34.16 1.69
N SER A 952 -16.29 34.96 1.44
CA SER A 952 -17.62 34.52 0.98
C SER A 952 -17.76 34.43 -0.55
N ASP A 953 -16.78 34.92 -1.32
CA ASP A 953 -16.87 35.01 -2.79
C ASP A 953 -17.09 33.67 -3.49
N PRO A 954 -16.47 32.53 -3.06
CA PRO A 954 -16.70 31.23 -3.68
C PRO A 954 -18.15 30.72 -3.55
N TYR A 955 -18.95 31.33 -2.68
CA TYR A 955 -20.35 30.96 -2.41
C TYR A 955 -21.35 31.98 -3.00
N ASN A 956 -20.86 32.96 -3.78
CA ASN A 956 -21.68 33.99 -4.43
C ASN A 956 -21.82 33.69 -5.93
N LEU A 957 -23.04 33.35 -6.37
CA LEU A 957 -23.32 33.00 -7.77
C LEU A 957 -23.16 34.18 -8.74
N ASP A 958 -23.46 35.43 -8.34
CA ASP A 958 -23.28 36.60 -9.20
C ASP A 958 -21.79 36.83 -9.54
N LYS A 959 -20.89 36.62 -8.57
CA LYS A 959 -19.43 36.67 -8.80
C LYS A 959 -18.95 35.55 -9.72
N TRP A 960 -19.50 34.33 -9.56
CA TRP A 960 -19.20 33.22 -10.47
C TRP A 960 -19.71 33.49 -11.89
N HIS A 961 -20.87 34.11 -12.05
CA HIS A 961 -21.41 34.51 -13.34
C HIS A 961 -20.49 35.53 -14.04
N ALA A 962 -20.12 36.63 -13.37
CA ALA A 962 -19.19 37.62 -13.91
C ALA A 962 -17.81 37.01 -14.24
N TYR A 963 -17.35 36.03 -13.46
CA TYR A 963 -16.12 35.30 -13.76
C TYR A 963 -16.23 34.41 -15.01
N GLU A 964 -17.37 33.74 -15.22
CA GLU A 964 -17.64 32.97 -16.44
C GLU A 964 -17.81 33.88 -17.68
N GLU A 965 -18.41 35.07 -17.54
CA GLU A 965 -18.46 36.05 -18.62
C GLU A 965 -17.07 36.47 -19.11
N GLY A 966 -16.13 36.70 -18.17
CA GLY A 966 -14.72 36.92 -18.48
C GLY A 966 -13.97 35.67 -18.96
N ASN A 967 -14.47 34.46 -18.67
CA ASN A 967 -13.81 33.18 -18.96
C ASN A 967 -14.81 32.13 -19.51
N PRO A 968 -15.40 32.31 -20.71
CA PRO A 968 -16.53 31.47 -21.17
C PRO A 968 -16.25 29.97 -21.31
N GLY A 969 -14.98 29.56 -21.29
CA GLY A 969 -14.56 28.15 -21.30
C GLY A 969 -14.31 27.52 -19.93
N VAL A 970 -14.54 28.23 -18.81
CA VAL A 970 -14.16 27.74 -17.47
C VAL A 970 -14.93 26.48 -17.07
N PHE A 971 -16.24 26.41 -17.33
CA PHE A 971 -17.07 25.23 -17.07
C PHE A 971 -17.22 24.31 -18.31
N ILE A 972 -16.11 24.09 -19.04
CA ILE A 972 -16.08 23.21 -20.23
C ILE A 972 -16.49 21.76 -19.96
N GLY A 973 -16.27 21.29 -18.73
CA GLY A 973 -16.84 20.04 -18.22
C GLY A 973 -18.31 20.26 -17.88
N MET A 974 -18.60 20.60 -16.62
CA MET A 974 -19.93 20.93 -16.12
C MET A 974 -19.82 21.96 -14.98
N TYR A 975 -20.91 22.65 -14.69
CA TYR A 975 -21.17 23.13 -13.34
C TYR A 975 -21.37 21.91 -12.44
N GLN A 976 -20.44 21.60 -11.55
CA GLN A 976 -20.62 20.62 -10.46
C GLN A 976 -20.64 21.38 -9.15
N PHE A 977 -21.76 21.34 -8.43
CA PHE A 977 -21.94 22.14 -7.23
C PHE A 977 -22.82 21.48 -6.19
N TRP A 978 -22.57 21.86 -4.94
CA TRP A 978 -23.32 21.44 -3.78
C TRP A 978 -24.36 22.49 -3.39
N CYS A 979 -25.50 22.03 -2.91
CA CYS A 979 -26.54 22.83 -2.31
C CYS A 979 -27.21 22.09 -1.14
N GLN A 980 -27.89 22.81 -0.26
CA GLN A 980 -28.51 22.26 0.95
C GLN A 980 -29.99 22.64 1.03
N LYS A 981 -30.84 21.71 1.48
CA LYS A 981 -32.27 21.94 1.74
C LYS A 981 -32.46 22.41 3.18
N ILE A 982 -33.16 23.52 3.36
CA ILE A 982 -33.29 24.17 4.69
C ILE A 982 -34.60 23.78 5.41
N THR A 983 -35.62 23.36 4.66
CA THR A 983 -36.97 23.03 5.14
C THR A 983 -37.53 21.84 4.40
#